data_AF-A0A931CDA0-F1
#
_entry.id   AF-A0A931CDA0-F1
#
_cell.length_a   1.000
_cell.length_b   1.000
_cell.length_c   1.000
_cell.angle_alpha   90.00
_cell.angle_beta   90.00
_cell.angle_gamma   90.00
#
_symmetry.space_group_name_H-M   'P 1'
#
loop_
_entity.id
_entity.type
_entity.pdbx_description
1 polymer ?
#
loop_
_entity_poly.entity_id
_entity_poly.type
_entity_poly.pdbx_seq_one_letter_code
_entity_poly.pdbx_strand_id
1 'polypeptide(L)'
;MSIRRSIAVVLSTLLAGTLTVTPAEAATGGLPGRHSLRAPVTDENFYFVMADRFENGDTANDTGGLPDDPLVSGFDPTRKGFYNGGDLKGLLQRIDYIQGLGTTSIWLTPSFKNKPVQPEDGPSAGYHGYWITDFTRIDPHLGSNEELRALVDAAHARGMKVYFDIITNHTADVIGYGQGARMPYVSKDVSPYRTAAGAPFDDRDFAGKPTFPDLSAEISFPYTPVLDAAERDLKVPAWLNDVTLYHNRGDTTFVGENSYYGDFFGLDDLFTEHPRVVRGMIDIYKTWIADFGVDGFRIDTMKHVDDAFWQRFGPEVLDFARQQGKREFFMFGEVFDTSRSFTSQYTTRNRMQAVIDFPFQDAARNFASRSRPTSELGQFFAADDWYTDADSNVYQLPTFLGNHDMGRIGNFVVTDNPGAGDTEWVARDRLAHELMYFSRGNPVVYYGDEQGFTGPGGDQDARQTMFASRVPEYLDDDLLGTGATHAQANFVPTHPLYRTISDLAALTKRHPALRDGAHQHRYASDAAGVYAFSRIDRGQQREYVVALNNSEQAATAAIPTYVGRGTFERVYGSGPSTVRSGADRTLSLTVPPLSAIVYASGGRIPKSKAAPAVTLATPAPAAESRGRMRVEASVAGSSFYEVTFYARTGSGSWTPIGTDDSAPYRVFHDVSSLRAGTPVQYRAVVLDNGRHTATSQSRSARVPAPNLTIEAPVEGSNVRGRVEVRAVADPERATHVVRFERSVDGGAWTPLGTDSSSPAYTAFDDLAALNLATGTQVRYRAVLREPDGTTVTSAVRTVRYAGPPLEVATLRYLRPAGDYDGWGLHLWGDAVDPALLATIAWDRPMPPTRIKDGWAEYDIALADDTKPVNFIMHLPSGDTVPTTREPGGDRSFLPIDHPEVWIKQGDPVVYTSPPPTG
;
A
#
# COMPACT_ATOMS: atom_id res chain seq x y z
N MET A 1 39.01 -1.42 -65.59
CA MET A 1 38.89 -2.89 -65.78
C MET A 1 37.81 -3.38 -64.80
N SER A 2 36.56 -3.43 -65.26
CA SER A 2 35.78 -4.65 -65.55
C SER A 2 35.48 -5.43 -64.24
N ILE A 3 34.25 -5.64 -63.75
CA ILE A 3 33.01 -6.08 -64.40
C ILE A 3 31.78 -5.64 -63.58
N ARG A 4 30.68 -5.42 -64.31
CA ARG A 4 29.32 -4.98 -63.95
C ARG A 4 28.60 -5.83 -62.87
N ARG A 5 27.72 -5.18 -62.10
CA ARG A 5 26.29 -5.54 -61.98
C ARG A 5 25.48 -4.42 -61.30
N SER A 6 24.61 -3.79 -62.08
CA SER A 6 23.49 -2.97 -61.61
C SER A 6 22.32 -3.90 -61.27
N ILE A 7 21.71 -3.74 -60.10
CA ILE A 7 20.38 -4.26 -59.77
C ILE A 7 19.55 -3.11 -59.22
N ALA A 8 18.34 -3.00 -59.77
CA ALA A 8 17.36 -1.98 -59.53
C ALA A 8 16.81 -2.00 -58.10
N VAL A 9 16.61 -0.80 -57.58
CA VAL A 9 15.80 -0.53 -56.39
C VAL A 9 14.34 -0.85 -56.71
N VAL A 10 13.79 -1.89 -56.09
CA VAL A 10 12.34 -2.09 -56.00
C VAL A 10 11.94 -1.76 -54.57
N LEU A 11 11.10 -0.74 -54.45
CA LEU A 11 10.42 -0.32 -53.23
C LEU A 11 9.54 -1.49 -52.74
N SER A 12 9.82 -2.00 -51.54
CA SER A 12 8.94 -2.93 -50.84
C SER A 12 8.53 -2.28 -49.52
N THR A 13 7.39 -1.57 -49.54
CA THR A 13 6.65 -1.16 -48.35
C THR A 13 6.17 -2.40 -47.59
N LEU A 14 6.80 -2.71 -46.45
CA LEU A 14 6.23 -3.64 -45.47
C LEU A 14 5.25 -2.86 -44.60
N LEU A 15 3.96 -3.14 -44.78
CA LEU A 15 2.89 -2.73 -43.88
C LEU A 15 3.15 -3.30 -42.48
N ALA A 16 3.26 -2.42 -41.49
CA ALA A 16 3.01 -2.77 -40.10
C ALA A 16 1.53 -3.18 -39.99
N GLY A 17 1.29 -4.46 -39.69
CA GLY A 17 -0.03 -4.98 -39.40
C GLY A 17 -0.54 -4.42 -38.08
N THR A 18 -1.12 -3.22 -38.11
CA THR A 18 -2.20 -2.86 -37.21
C THR A 18 -3.27 -3.93 -37.35
N LEU A 19 -3.70 -4.54 -36.24
CA LEU A 19 -4.92 -5.34 -36.19
C LEU A 19 -6.12 -4.42 -36.43
N THR A 20 -6.29 -4.01 -37.68
CA THR A 20 -7.55 -3.47 -38.19
C THR A 20 -8.49 -4.66 -38.27
N VAL A 21 -9.46 -4.70 -37.35
CA VAL A 21 -10.67 -5.50 -37.51
C VAL A 21 -11.18 -5.21 -38.92
N THR A 22 -11.20 -6.23 -39.78
CA THR A 22 -11.72 -6.09 -41.13
C THR A 22 -13.20 -5.72 -41.04
N PRO A 23 -13.73 -4.77 -41.85
CA PRO A 23 -15.12 -4.30 -41.74
C PRO A 23 -16.17 -5.33 -42.19
N ALA A 24 -15.83 -6.61 -42.29
CA ALA A 24 -16.72 -7.68 -42.76
C ALA A 24 -17.53 -8.36 -41.63
N GLU A 25 -17.33 -7.99 -40.37
CA GLU A 25 -18.17 -8.42 -39.22
C GLU A 25 -19.15 -7.33 -38.74
N ALA A 26 -19.26 -6.21 -39.45
CA ALA A 26 -20.24 -5.15 -39.17
C ALA A 26 -21.69 -5.51 -39.59
N ALA A 27 -22.02 -6.81 -39.66
CA ALA A 27 -23.31 -7.33 -40.10
C ALA A 27 -23.96 -8.28 -39.08
N THR A 28 -23.77 -8.05 -37.77
CA THR A 28 -24.78 -8.32 -36.72
C THR A 28 -24.51 -7.35 -35.56
N GLY A 29 -25.52 -6.65 -35.05
CA GLY A 29 -25.38 -5.63 -33.99
C GLY A 29 -25.03 -6.15 -32.58
N GLY A 30 -24.13 -7.14 -32.46
CA GLY A 30 -23.70 -7.74 -31.19
C GLY A 30 -22.46 -7.07 -30.57
N LEU A 31 -22.39 -7.01 -29.25
CA LEU A 31 -21.20 -6.56 -28.51
C LEU A 31 -20.19 -7.72 -28.42
N PRO A 32 -18.87 -7.48 -28.62
CA PRO A 32 -17.89 -8.57 -28.61
C PRO A 32 -17.59 -9.07 -27.19
N GLY A 33 -17.44 -10.40 -27.03
CA GLY A 33 -16.79 -10.97 -25.85
C GLY A 33 -15.29 -10.77 -25.95
N ARG A 34 -14.64 -10.39 -24.85
CA ARG A 34 -13.19 -10.13 -24.78
C ARG A 34 -12.54 -11.13 -23.82
N HIS A 35 -11.23 -11.24 -23.95
CA HIS A 35 -10.42 -11.92 -22.96
C HIS A 35 -10.11 -10.97 -21.80
N SER A 36 -10.02 -11.50 -20.58
CA SER A 36 -9.53 -10.77 -19.42
C SER A 36 -8.11 -10.28 -19.69
N LEU A 37 -7.84 -9.04 -19.29
CA LEU A 37 -6.61 -8.33 -19.60
C LEU A 37 -5.41 -9.03 -18.95
N ARG A 38 -4.35 -9.24 -19.74
CA ARG A 38 -3.01 -9.61 -19.29
C ARG A 38 -2.04 -8.64 -19.95
N ALA A 39 -1.50 -7.70 -19.17
CA ALA A 39 -0.47 -6.82 -19.67
C ALA A 39 0.85 -7.60 -19.83
N PRO A 40 1.80 -7.12 -20.65
CA PRO A 40 3.08 -7.80 -20.83
C PRO A 40 3.90 -8.02 -19.55
N VAL A 41 3.59 -7.33 -18.45
CA VAL A 41 4.31 -7.46 -17.16
C VAL A 41 3.96 -8.73 -16.38
N THR A 42 2.88 -9.46 -16.71
CA THR A 42 2.29 -10.50 -15.84
C THR A 42 3.13 -11.80 -15.68
N ASP A 43 4.36 -11.81 -16.16
CA ASP A 43 5.32 -12.90 -16.04
C ASP A 43 6.66 -12.48 -15.39
N GLU A 44 6.70 -11.30 -14.77
CA GLU A 44 7.89 -10.77 -14.10
C GLU A 44 8.09 -11.30 -12.67
N ASN A 45 9.36 -11.52 -12.30
CA ASN A 45 9.84 -11.77 -10.94
C ASN A 45 10.78 -10.62 -10.55
N PHE A 46 10.36 -9.80 -9.60
CA PHE A 46 11.10 -8.64 -9.13
C PHE A 46 12.02 -9.02 -7.96
N TYR A 47 13.21 -8.44 -7.95
CA TYR A 47 14.11 -8.41 -6.80
C TYR A 47 14.27 -6.96 -6.35
N PHE A 48 13.69 -6.62 -5.20
CA PHE A 48 13.73 -5.28 -4.62
C PHE A 48 14.98 -5.13 -3.75
N VAL A 49 15.89 -4.25 -4.16
CA VAL A 49 17.22 -4.10 -3.58
C VAL A 49 17.54 -2.64 -3.24
N MET A 50 18.15 -2.45 -2.07
CA MET A 50 18.73 -1.18 -1.64
C MET A 50 20.23 -1.21 -1.91
N ALA A 51 20.72 -0.33 -2.78
CA ALA A 51 22.11 -0.34 -3.24
C ALA A 51 23.10 -0.25 -2.07
N ASP A 52 22.91 0.71 -1.15
CA ASP A 52 23.75 0.91 0.05
C ASP A 52 23.88 -0.33 0.95
N ARG A 53 22.91 -1.24 0.88
CA ARG A 53 22.85 -2.42 1.75
C ARG A 53 23.19 -3.72 1.05
N PHE A 54 23.52 -3.69 -0.24
CA PHE A 54 23.70 -4.91 -1.01
C PHE A 54 25.15 -5.39 -1.04
N GLU A 55 26.05 -4.68 -1.72
CA GLU A 55 27.48 -5.03 -1.79
C GLU A 55 28.30 -3.75 -1.98
N ASN A 56 29.36 -3.58 -1.20
CA ASN A 56 30.33 -2.49 -1.36
C ASN A 56 31.38 -2.90 -2.40
N GLY A 57 31.21 -2.39 -3.63
CA GLY A 57 32.08 -2.70 -4.76
C GLY A 57 33.21 -1.69 -4.97
N ASP A 58 33.11 -0.50 -4.38
CA ASP A 58 34.08 0.57 -4.46
C ASP A 58 34.18 1.44 -3.19
N THR A 59 35.02 1.04 -2.24
CA THR A 59 35.25 1.82 -1.02
C THR A 59 35.77 3.24 -1.25
N ALA A 60 36.19 3.61 -2.47
CA ALA A 60 36.63 4.97 -2.77
C ALA A 60 35.47 5.97 -2.86
N ASN A 61 34.22 5.51 -3.01
CA ASN A 61 33.04 6.36 -3.06
C ASN A 61 32.24 6.40 -1.74
N ASP A 62 32.67 5.65 -0.71
CA ASP A 62 31.97 5.48 0.57
C ASP A 62 31.56 6.82 1.23
N THR A 63 32.33 7.90 1.06
CA THR A 63 32.03 9.22 1.64
C THR A 63 31.35 10.19 0.66
N GLY A 64 31.01 9.73 -0.55
CA GLY A 64 30.40 10.55 -1.60
C GLY A 64 31.32 11.69 -2.10
N GLY A 65 32.62 11.61 -1.81
CA GLY A 65 33.59 12.68 -2.06
C GLY A 65 33.51 13.85 -1.08
N LEU A 66 32.85 13.66 0.07
CA LEU A 66 32.73 14.61 1.16
C LEU A 66 33.77 14.33 2.26
N PRO A 67 34.04 15.28 3.16
CA PRO A 67 34.92 15.05 4.30
C PRO A 67 34.48 13.88 5.18
N ASP A 68 35.44 13.13 5.73
CA ASP A 68 35.24 11.90 6.53
C ASP A 68 34.51 12.08 7.88
N ASP A 69 33.82 13.19 8.10
CA ASP A 69 32.93 13.37 9.24
C ASP A 69 31.58 12.69 8.91
N PRO A 70 31.10 11.72 9.71
CA PRO A 70 29.80 11.07 9.48
C PRO A 70 28.63 12.05 9.41
N LEU A 71 28.67 13.17 10.14
CA LEU A 71 27.60 14.18 10.10
C LEU A 71 27.72 15.13 8.89
N VAL A 72 28.72 14.94 8.04
CA VAL A 72 28.92 15.67 6.79
C VAL A 72 28.77 14.74 5.59
N SER A 73 29.48 13.62 5.58
CA SER A 73 29.40 12.61 4.52
C SER A 73 28.14 11.74 4.63
N GLY A 74 27.64 11.50 5.84
CA GLY A 74 26.59 10.50 6.05
C GLY A 74 27.11 9.05 6.08
N PHE A 75 28.42 8.83 5.95
CA PHE A 75 29.02 7.49 6.00
C PHE A 75 29.44 7.10 7.41
N ASP A 76 28.82 6.03 7.92
CA ASP A 76 29.23 5.35 9.14
C ASP A 76 28.73 3.90 9.10
N PRO A 77 29.58 2.93 8.73
CA PRO A 77 29.17 1.55 8.56
C PRO A 77 28.75 0.85 9.87
N THR A 78 28.87 1.53 11.01
CA THR A 78 28.47 1.03 12.32
C THR A 78 27.07 1.48 12.74
N ARG A 79 26.39 2.33 11.95
CA ARG A 79 25.09 2.91 12.29
C ARG A 79 24.05 2.61 11.21
N LYS A 80 22.94 1.96 11.60
CA LYS A 80 21.82 1.62 10.70
C LYS A 80 21.16 2.80 9.97
N GLY A 81 21.28 4.02 10.50
CA GLY A 81 20.78 5.24 9.89
C GLY A 81 21.75 5.93 8.93
N PHE A 82 22.91 5.33 8.63
CA PHE A 82 23.98 5.94 7.82
C PHE A 82 24.25 5.09 6.57
N TYR A 83 25.01 5.67 5.63
CA TYR A 83 25.56 4.90 4.52
C TYR A 83 26.52 3.84 5.08
N ASN A 84 26.35 2.61 4.61
CA ASN A 84 27.20 1.46 4.93
C ASN A 84 28.16 1.10 3.79
N GLY A 85 27.98 1.72 2.61
CA GLY A 85 28.93 1.70 1.50
C GLY A 85 28.55 0.76 0.35
N GLY A 86 27.35 0.18 0.34
CA GLY A 86 26.90 -0.58 -0.82
C GLY A 86 26.68 0.33 -2.05
N ASP A 87 26.94 -0.18 -3.24
CA ASP A 87 26.95 0.66 -4.45
C ASP A 87 26.52 -0.09 -5.73
N LEU A 88 26.36 0.66 -6.83
CA LEU A 88 25.94 0.11 -8.12
C LEU A 88 26.96 -0.86 -8.72
N LYS A 89 28.25 -0.69 -8.42
CA LYS A 89 29.31 -1.55 -8.90
C LYS A 89 29.30 -2.89 -8.16
N GLY A 90 29.05 -2.90 -6.85
CA GLY A 90 28.84 -4.10 -6.05
C GLY A 90 27.59 -4.85 -6.50
N LEU A 91 26.49 -4.13 -6.76
CA LEU A 91 25.31 -4.72 -7.36
C LEU A 91 25.61 -5.39 -8.72
N LEU A 92 26.36 -4.71 -9.60
CA LEU A 92 26.81 -5.27 -10.87
C LEU A 92 27.69 -6.51 -10.68
N GLN A 93 28.59 -6.54 -9.68
CA GLN A 93 29.40 -7.73 -9.36
C GLN A 93 28.55 -8.93 -8.91
N ARG A 94 27.39 -8.68 -8.31
CA ARG A 94 26.46 -9.69 -7.80
C ARG A 94 25.30 -10.01 -8.75
N ILE A 95 25.30 -9.46 -9.96
CA ILE A 95 24.18 -9.65 -10.92
C ILE A 95 23.91 -11.12 -11.26
N ASP A 96 24.94 -11.98 -11.27
CA ASP A 96 24.80 -13.41 -11.55
C ASP A 96 24.12 -14.15 -10.37
N TYR A 97 24.29 -13.68 -9.13
CA TYR A 97 23.54 -14.18 -7.96
C TYR A 97 22.06 -13.83 -8.10
N ILE A 98 21.73 -12.59 -8.46
CA ILE A 98 20.35 -12.15 -8.68
C ILE A 98 19.69 -12.95 -9.81
N GLN A 99 20.40 -13.12 -10.94
CA GLN A 99 19.90 -13.91 -12.06
C GLN A 99 19.72 -15.38 -11.68
N GLY A 100 20.62 -15.93 -10.86
CA GLY A 100 20.57 -17.30 -10.36
C GLY A 100 19.34 -17.59 -9.51
N LEU A 101 18.70 -16.57 -8.92
CA LEU A 101 17.45 -16.69 -8.18
C LEU A 101 16.22 -16.85 -9.11
N GLY A 102 16.40 -16.68 -10.43
CA GLY A 102 15.31 -16.69 -11.41
C GLY A 102 14.60 -15.33 -11.55
N THR A 103 15.22 -14.27 -11.05
CA THR A 103 14.81 -12.87 -11.20
C THR A 103 14.77 -12.46 -12.67
N THR A 104 13.76 -11.69 -13.05
CA THR A 104 13.64 -11.08 -14.38
C THR A 104 13.61 -9.56 -14.33
N SER A 105 13.38 -8.96 -13.16
CA SER A 105 13.33 -7.52 -12.96
C SER A 105 14.06 -7.12 -11.67
N ILE A 106 14.98 -6.16 -11.75
CA ILE A 106 15.62 -5.54 -10.58
C ILE A 106 14.87 -4.25 -10.27
N TRP A 107 14.38 -4.07 -9.05
CA TRP A 107 13.85 -2.81 -8.56
C TRP A 107 14.85 -2.22 -7.55
N LEU A 108 15.39 -1.05 -7.90
CA LEU A 108 16.32 -0.30 -7.05
C LEU A 108 15.56 0.76 -6.25
N THR A 109 15.89 0.90 -4.96
CA THR A 109 15.56 2.11 -4.18
C THR A 109 16.05 3.37 -4.91
N PRO A 110 15.54 4.57 -4.55
CA PRO A 110 15.93 5.77 -5.27
C PRO A 110 17.45 5.95 -5.19
N SER A 111 18.08 6.23 -6.32
CA SER A 111 19.54 6.31 -6.41
C SER A 111 20.02 7.70 -6.83
N PHE A 112 19.13 8.69 -6.85
CA PHE A 112 19.44 10.08 -7.18
C PHE A 112 20.31 10.72 -6.10
N LYS A 113 21.00 11.82 -6.41
CA LYS A 113 21.82 12.50 -5.41
C LYS A 113 20.95 13.10 -4.29
N ASN A 114 21.29 12.73 -3.07
CA ASN A 114 20.58 13.04 -1.84
C ASN A 114 21.24 14.18 -1.06
N LYS A 115 20.50 14.73 -0.09
CA LYS A 115 21.06 15.46 1.04
C LYS A 115 21.78 14.42 1.92
N PRO A 116 23.10 14.55 2.17
CA PRO A 116 23.86 13.48 2.83
C PRO A 116 23.37 13.19 4.25
N VAL A 117 23.04 14.23 5.02
CA VAL A 117 22.63 14.13 6.43
C VAL A 117 21.50 15.13 6.71
N GLN A 118 20.50 14.69 7.47
CA GLN A 118 19.50 15.55 8.11
C GLN A 118 19.59 15.36 9.63
N PRO A 119 19.86 16.42 10.41
CA PRO A 119 19.99 16.33 11.87
C PRO A 119 18.65 16.30 12.62
N GLU A 120 17.56 16.71 11.97
CA GLU A 120 16.21 16.77 12.54
C GLU A 120 15.72 15.36 12.93
N ASP A 121 15.04 15.24 14.08
CA ASP A 121 14.55 13.98 14.67
C ASP A 121 15.61 12.90 15.00
N GLY A 122 16.87 13.33 15.10
CA GLY A 122 18.02 12.47 15.38
C GLY A 122 18.84 12.26 14.12
N PRO A 123 20.17 12.47 14.16
CA PRO A 123 20.97 12.55 12.95
C PRO A 123 20.94 11.23 12.18
N SER A 124 20.47 11.29 10.93
CA SER A 124 20.39 10.20 9.96
C SER A 124 20.90 10.67 8.59
N ALA A 125 21.28 9.73 7.73
CA ALA A 125 21.81 9.99 6.40
C ALA A 125 20.84 9.59 5.29
N GLY A 126 21.00 10.19 4.10
CA GLY A 126 20.18 9.92 2.91
C GLY A 126 20.43 8.58 2.22
N TYR A 127 20.95 7.55 2.93
CA TYR A 127 21.37 6.26 2.37
C TYR A 127 20.25 5.49 1.65
N HIS A 128 19.01 5.75 2.04
CA HIS A 128 17.81 5.13 1.49
C HIS A 128 17.37 5.77 0.17
N GLY A 129 17.84 6.99 -0.15
CA GLY A 129 17.63 7.64 -1.45
C GLY A 129 16.49 8.67 -1.54
N TYR A 130 15.68 8.82 -0.49
CA TYR A 130 14.42 9.59 -0.53
C TYR A 130 14.57 11.10 -0.25
N TRP A 131 15.76 11.59 0.07
CA TRP A 131 16.05 13.01 0.37
C TRP A 131 16.73 13.69 -0.83
N ILE A 132 16.05 13.71 -1.98
CA ILE A 132 16.69 14.09 -3.25
C ILE A 132 16.99 15.58 -3.29
N THR A 133 18.21 15.92 -3.67
CA THR A 133 18.64 17.27 -4.02
C THR A 133 18.92 17.40 -5.51
N ASP A 134 19.32 16.35 -6.22
CA ASP A 134 19.56 16.42 -7.67
C ASP A 134 18.99 15.19 -8.39
N PHE A 135 17.87 15.41 -9.08
CA PHE A 135 17.12 14.41 -9.84
C PHE A 135 17.78 14.04 -11.18
N THR A 136 18.93 14.59 -11.53
CA THR A 136 19.57 14.41 -12.85
C THR A 136 20.80 13.51 -12.81
N ARG A 137 21.21 13.07 -11.62
CA ARG A 137 22.40 12.23 -11.44
C ARG A 137 22.25 11.23 -10.30
N ILE A 138 23.03 10.17 -10.40
CA ILE A 138 23.24 9.21 -9.32
C ILE A 138 23.96 9.86 -8.13
N ASP A 139 23.60 9.41 -6.93
CA ASP A 139 24.26 9.79 -5.69
C ASP A 139 25.74 9.36 -5.71
N PRO A 140 26.69 10.28 -5.45
CA PRO A 140 28.11 9.95 -5.41
C PRO A 140 28.50 8.80 -4.46
N HIS A 141 27.72 8.54 -3.40
CA HIS A 141 27.94 7.38 -2.52
C HIS A 141 27.63 6.05 -3.20
N LEU A 142 26.71 6.05 -4.17
CA LEU A 142 26.26 4.85 -4.88
C LEU A 142 26.98 4.66 -6.23
N GLY A 143 27.64 5.71 -6.74
CA GLY A 143 28.42 5.69 -7.97
C GLY A 143 28.11 6.84 -8.93
N SER A 144 28.05 6.52 -10.22
CA SER A 144 27.91 7.48 -11.32
C SER A 144 26.79 7.11 -12.30
N ASN A 145 26.43 8.07 -13.15
CA ASN A 145 25.49 7.85 -14.26
C ASN A 145 26.01 6.79 -15.24
N GLU A 146 27.32 6.75 -15.47
CA GLU A 146 27.97 5.74 -16.30
C GLU A 146 27.88 4.33 -15.69
N GLU A 147 28.04 4.20 -14.38
CA GLU A 147 27.90 2.92 -13.68
C GLU A 147 26.45 2.43 -13.67
N LEU A 148 25.48 3.34 -13.54
CA LEU A 148 24.08 2.99 -13.75
C LEU A 148 23.87 2.42 -15.16
N ARG A 149 24.36 3.12 -16.20
CA ARG A 149 24.22 2.64 -17.57
C ARG A 149 24.84 1.26 -17.73
N ALA A 150 26.02 1.02 -17.15
CA ALA A 150 26.67 -0.29 -17.19
C ALA A 150 25.83 -1.38 -16.51
N LEU A 151 25.17 -1.07 -15.38
CA LEU A 151 24.24 -1.99 -14.71
C LEU A 151 23.02 -2.31 -15.58
N VAL A 152 22.39 -1.29 -16.18
CA VAL A 152 21.23 -1.47 -17.06
C VAL A 152 21.61 -2.29 -18.29
N ASP A 153 22.71 -1.96 -18.97
CA ASP A 153 23.21 -2.70 -20.13
C ASP A 153 23.51 -4.17 -19.77
N ALA A 154 24.09 -4.42 -18.59
CA ALA A 154 24.40 -5.76 -18.10
C ALA A 154 23.14 -6.57 -17.75
N ALA A 155 22.10 -5.93 -17.21
CA ALA A 155 20.81 -6.54 -16.94
C ALA A 155 20.09 -6.89 -18.26
N HIS A 156 20.04 -5.96 -19.21
CA HIS A 156 19.44 -6.18 -20.53
C HIS A 156 20.13 -7.30 -21.31
N ALA A 157 21.46 -7.36 -21.27
CA ALA A 157 22.23 -8.46 -21.89
C ALA A 157 21.89 -9.85 -21.31
N ARG A 158 21.31 -9.88 -20.09
CA ARG A 158 20.84 -11.08 -19.39
C ARG A 158 19.34 -11.33 -19.55
N GLY A 159 18.63 -10.47 -20.27
CA GLY A 159 17.18 -10.50 -20.41
C GLY A 159 16.44 -10.09 -19.13
N MET A 160 17.09 -9.32 -18.26
CA MET A 160 16.48 -8.74 -17.06
C MET A 160 16.16 -7.25 -17.29
N LYS A 161 15.10 -6.76 -16.66
CA LYS A 161 14.66 -5.36 -16.67
C LYS A 161 15.17 -4.61 -15.42
N VAL A 162 15.27 -3.30 -15.51
CA VAL A 162 15.65 -2.43 -14.37
C VAL A 162 14.57 -1.39 -14.12
N TYR A 163 14.05 -1.37 -12.89
CA TYR A 163 13.04 -0.47 -12.38
C TYR A 163 13.66 0.48 -11.38
N PHE A 164 13.31 1.76 -11.53
CA PHE A 164 13.75 2.81 -10.63
C PHE A 164 12.64 3.19 -9.68
N ASP A 165 12.96 3.26 -8.40
CA ASP A 165 12.13 4.00 -7.47
C ASP A 165 12.22 5.51 -7.78
N ILE A 166 11.07 6.17 -7.82
CA ILE A 166 10.95 7.59 -8.16
C ILE A 166 10.05 8.33 -7.18
N ILE A 167 10.35 9.61 -6.97
CA ILE A 167 9.66 10.47 -6.01
C ILE A 167 9.01 11.62 -6.77
N THR A 168 7.70 11.79 -6.60
CA THR A 168 6.98 12.95 -7.15
C THR A 168 6.39 13.85 -6.07
N ASN A 169 6.38 13.38 -4.81
CA ASN A 169 5.77 14.05 -3.67
C ASN A 169 6.65 15.17 -3.11
N HIS A 170 7.93 14.88 -2.86
CA HIS A 170 8.79 15.78 -2.08
C HIS A 170 10.22 15.87 -2.61
N THR A 171 11.00 16.79 -2.03
CA THR A 171 12.48 16.80 -2.10
C THR A 171 13.08 16.55 -0.71
N ALA A 172 14.40 16.71 -0.54
CA ALA A 172 15.00 16.77 0.80
C ALA A 172 14.37 17.86 1.69
N ASP A 173 14.54 17.74 3.01
CA ASP A 173 14.22 18.77 4.02
C ASP A 173 15.25 19.93 3.87
N VAL A 174 14.81 21.01 3.26
CA VAL A 174 15.64 22.19 2.94
C VAL A 174 14.87 23.48 3.25
N ILE A 175 13.56 23.51 3.07
CA ILE A 175 12.73 24.69 3.28
C ILE A 175 12.30 24.73 4.76
N GLY A 176 12.90 25.65 5.52
CA GLY A 176 12.40 26.02 6.83
C GLY A 176 11.32 27.10 6.76
N TYR A 177 10.81 27.52 7.92
CA TYR A 177 9.86 28.62 8.03
C TYR A 177 10.40 29.74 8.92
N GLY A 178 10.01 31.00 8.65
CA GLY A 178 10.43 32.14 9.49
C GLY A 178 10.02 32.01 10.97
N GLN A 179 9.05 31.13 11.26
CA GLN A 179 8.51 30.83 12.58
C GLN A 179 9.24 29.67 13.28
N GLY A 180 10.02 28.86 12.56
CA GLY A 180 10.69 27.67 13.06
C GLY A 180 11.14 26.75 11.93
N ALA A 181 12.11 25.87 12.21
CA ALA A 181 12.60 24.90 11.23
C ALA A 181 11.49 23.93 10.79
N ARG A 182 10.63 23.51 11.73
CA ARG A 182 9.44 22.69 11.47
C ARG A 182 8.22 23.32 12.12
N MET A 183 7.11 23.27 11.41
CA MET A 183 5.85 23.88 11.82
C MET A 183 4.72 22.87 11.68
N PRO A 184 3.71 22.86 12.57
CA PRO A 184 2.55 22.00 12.41
C PRO A 184 1.73 22.42 11.20
N TYR A 185 1.09 21.45 10.55
CA TYR A 185 0.18 21.70 9.43
C TYR A 185 -0.90 22.75 9.76
N VAL A 186 -1.14 23.69 8.84
CA VAL A 186 -2.25 24.64 8.89
C VAL A 186 -3.28 24.28 7.82
N SER A 187 -4.55 24.13 8.18
CA SER A 187 -5.61 23.76 7.21
C SER A 187 -5.98 24.89 6.24
N LYS A 188 -6.46 24.53 5.05
CA LYS A 188 -6.88 25.50 4.01
C LYS A 188 -8.02 26.40 4.48
N ASP A 189 -8.85 25.92 5.40
CA ASP A 189 -9.89 26.72 6.07
C ASP A 189 -9.35 27.81 6.99
N VAL A 190 -8.30 27.47 7.75
CA VAL A 190 -7.69 28.43 8.68
C VAL A 190 -6.90 29.47 7.90
N SER A 191 -6.18 29.04 6.86
CA SER A 191 -5.37 29.91 6.01
C SER A 191 -5.46 29.46 4.54
N PRO A 192 -6.38 30.03 3.74
CA PRO A 192 -6.48 29.70 2.32
C PRO A 192 -5.25 30.19 1.57
N TYR A 193 -4.91 29.53 0.46
CA TYR A 193 -3.90 30.05 -0.44
C TYR A 193 -4.32 31.40 -1.00
N ARG A 194 -3.33 32.26 -1.25
CA ARG A 194 -3.56 33.60 -1.83
C ARG A 194 -2.74 33.78 -3.09
N THR A 195 -3.28 34.50 -4.05
CA THR A 195 -2.48 34.98 -5.18
C THR A 195 -1.41 35.94 -4.68
N ALA A 196 -0.42 36.26 -5.51
CA ALA A 196 0.58 37.30 -5.24
C ALA A 196 -0.06 38.68 -4.97
N ALA A 197 -1.29 38.90 -5.42
CA ALA A 197 -2.07 40.11 -5.13
C ALA A 197 -2.90 40.03 -3.83
N GLY A 198 -2.82 38.90 -3.09
CA GLY A 198 -3.49 38.68 -1.81
C GLY A 198 -4.92 38.13 -1.91
N ALA A 199 -5.43 37.85 -3.10
CA ALA A 199 -6.77 37.30 -3.29
C ALA A 199 -6.80 35.80 -2.93
N PRO A 200 -7.72 35.34 -2.07
CA PRO A 200 -7.81 33.92 -1.74
C PRO A 200 -8.28 33.09 -2.96
N PHE A 201 -7.74 31.89 -3.11
CA PHE A 201 -8.16 30.93 -4.12
C PHE A 201 -8.02 29.48 -3.62
N ASP A 202 -8.65 28.55 -4.32
CA ASP A 202 -8.47 27.11 -4.11
C ASP A 202 -7.67 26.52 -5.27
N ASP A 203 -6.53 25.92 -4.98
CA ASP A 203 -5.61 25.27 -5.92
C ASP A 203 -6.26 24.14 -6.73
N ARG A 204 -7.28 23.46 -6.18
CA ARG A 204 -8.02 22.41 -6.91
C ARG A 204 -8.83 22.96 -8.08
N ASP A 205 -9.21 24.24 -8.04
CA ASP A 205 -9.79 24.91 -9.20
C ASP A 205 -8.79 25.03 -10.36
N PHE A 206 -7.51 24.71 -10.14
CA PHE A 206 -6.43 24.78 -11.11
C PHE A 206 -5.73 23.42 -11.34
N ALA A 207 -5.92 22.44 -10.45
CA ALA A 207 -5.43 21.08 -10.63
C ALA A 207 -5.85 20.50 -12.00
N GLY A 208 -4.89 19.95 -12.74
CA GLY A 208 -5.08 19.45 -14.10
C GLY A 208 -5.32 20.53 -15.18
N LYS A 209 -5.33 21.82 -14.84
CA LYS A 209 -5.48 22.94 -15.81
C LYS A 209 -4.11 23.49 -16.25
N PRO A 210 -4.02 24.14 -17.42
CA PRO A 210 -2.75 24.68 -17.92
C PRO A 210 -2.31 25.98 -17.23
N THR A 211 -3.16 26.60 -16.42
CA THR A 211 -2.93 27.90 -15.77
C THR A 211 -3.09 27.77 -14.26
N PHE A 212 -2.31 28.56 -13.52
CA PHE A 212 -2.36 28.65 -12.05
C PHE A 212 -2.15 30.12 -11.64
N PRO A 213 -2.73 30.62 -10.53
CA PRO A 213 -2.50 31.99 -10.10
C PRO A 213 -1.03 32.26 -9.75
N ASP A 214 -0.54 33.46 -10.02
CA ASP A 214 0.80 33.87 -9.58
C ASP A 214 0.88 33.83 -8.05
N LEU A 215 2.00 33.33 -7.51
CA LEU A 215 2.25 33.18 -6.07
C LEU A 215 3.43 34.05 -5.61
N SER A 216 3.45 34.37 -4.32
CA SER A 216 4.56 35.03 -3.61
C SER A 216 4.81 34.32 -2.30
N ALA A 217 6.08 34.06 -1.99
CA ALA A 217 6.49 33.39 -0.75
C ALA A 217 6.01 34.12 0.52
N GLU A 218 5.88 35.45 0.45
CA GLU A 218 5.50 36.31 1.57
C GLU A 218 3.98 36.40 1.79
N ILE A 219 3.17 36.09 0.77
CA ILE A 219 1.72 36.39 0.76
C ILE A 219 0.88 35.12 0.61
N SER A 220 1.35 34.16 -0.18
CA SER A 220 0.51 33.06 -0.70
C SER A 220 0.25 31.93 0.30
N PHE A 221 1.05 31.83 1.35
CA PHE A 221 1.14 30.66 2.23
C PHE A 221 0.92 31.02 3.70
N PRO A 222 0.54 30.06 4.57
CA PRO A 222 0.41 30.30 6.01
C PRO A 222 1.75 30.61 6.69
N TYR A 223 2.85 30.06 6.17
CA TYR A 223 4.20 30.30 6.65
C TYR A 223 5.05 30.95 5.56
N THR A 224 6.02 31.75 5.97
CA THR A 224 6.99 32.33 5.03
C THR A 224 8.16 31.37 4.90
N PRO A 225 8.36 30.71 3.75
CA PRO A 225 9.46 29.79 3.56
C PRO A 225 10.80 30.54 3.61
N VAL A 226 11.80 29.92 4.24
CA VAL A 226 13.16 30.43 4.37
C VAL A 226 14.15 29.34 4.00
N LEU A 227 15.24 29.74 3.35
CA LEU A 227 16.32 28.86 2.93
C LEU A 227 17.64 29.38 3.49
N ASP A 228 18.47 28.46 3.96
CA ASP A 228 19.86 28.76 4.28
C ASP A 228 20.59 29.28 3.04
N ALA A 229 21.49 30.23 3.24
CA ALA A 229 22.17 30.89 2.13
C ALA A 229 22.97 29.92 1.24
N ALA A 230 23.48 28.84 1.83
CA ALA A 230 24.20 27.79 1.11
C ALA A 230 23.28 26.83 0.33
N GLU A 231 21.98 26.82 0.64
CA GLU A 231 21.02 25.85 0.08
C GLU A 231 20.06 26.45 -0.94
N ARG A 232 20.12 27.76 -1.19
CA ARG A 232 19.20 28.47 -2.11
C ARG A 232 19.17 27.95 -3.54
N ASP A 233 20.28 27.39 -4.01
CA ASP A 233 20.43 26.84 -5.35
C ASP A 233 20.82 25.35 -5.30
N LEU A 234 20.50 24.67 -4.19
CA LEU A 234 20.90 23.28 -3.94
C LEU A 234 20.22 22.30 -4.89
N LYS A 235 18.94 22.54 -5.21
CA LYS A 235 18.09 21.55 -5.89
C LYS A 235 18.26 21.59 -7.41
N VAL A 236 18.27 20.42 -8.05
CA VAL A 236 18.41 20.27 -9.49
C VAL A 236 17.33 19.33 -10.03
N PRO A 237 16.55 19.73 -11.06
CA PRO A 237 16.70 20.93 -11.88
C PRO A 237 16.35 22.24 -11.16
N ALA A 238 16.90 23.36 -11.66
CA ALA A 238 16.85 24.67 -10.99
C ALA A 238 15.43 25.19 -10.65
N TRP A 239 14.39 24.69 -11.32
CA TRP A 239 13.02 25.08 -11.00
C TRP A 239 12.57 24.63 -9.61
N LEU A 240 13.19 23.58 -9.04
CA LEU A 240 12.92 23.08 -7.69
C LEU A 240 13.38 24.03 -6.59
N ASN A 241 14.24 25.03 -6.88
CA ASN A 241 14.62 26.03 -5.88
C ASN A 241 13.57 27.15 -5.71
N ASP A 242 12.51 27.15 -6.52
CA ASP A 242 11.41 28.08 -6.36
C ASP A 242 10.49 27.62 -5.22
N VAL A 243 10.66 28.22 -4.05
CA VAL A 243 9.89 27.89 -2.83
C VAL A 243 8.37 28.05 -3.01
N THR A 244 7.91 28.79 -4.03
CA THR A 244 6.47 28.93 -4.31
C THR A 244 5.85 27.69 -4.97
N LEU A 245 6.67 26.70 -5.34
CA LEU A 245 6.24 25.42 -5.92
C LEU A 245 6.10 24.31 -4.88
N TYR A 246 6.04 24.68 -3.61
CA TYR A 246 5.80 23.80 -2.46
C TYR A 246 4.55 24.26 -1.71
N HIS A 247 3.87 23.36 -1.01
CA HIS A 247 2.63 23.72 -0.31
C HIS A 247 2.88 24.67 0.88
N ASN A 248 4.05 24.58 1.52
CA ASN A 248 4.49 25.47 2.62
C ASN A 248 3.47 25.56 3.76
N ARG A 249 2.90 24.42 4.17
CA ARG A 249 1.84 24.37 5.18
C ARG A 249 2.26 23.72 6.49
N GLY A 250 3.46 23.16 6.58
CA GLY A 250 3.96 22.44 7.75
C GLY A 250 3.63 20.95 7.73
N ASP A 251 4.12 20.25 8.75
CA ASP A 251 4.17 18.78 8.83
C ASP A 251 2.79 18.13 8.92
N THR A 252 2.59 17.12 8.08
CA THR A 252 1.36 16.33 8.05
C THR A 252 1.17 15.52 9.33
N THR A 253 -0.10 15.26 9.68
CA THR A 253 -0.46 14.24 10.67
C THR A 253 -1.04 12.99 10.00
N PHE A 254 -0.95 12.88 8.66
CA PHE A 254 -1.46 11.78 7.83
C PHE A 254 -2.98 11.56 7.92
N VAL A 255 -3.76 12.61 8.21
CA VAL A 255 -5.22 12.53 8.39
C VAL A 255 -5.93 13.60 7.59
N GLY A 256 -6.86 13.18 6.73
CA GLY A 256 -7.69 14.09 5.95
C GLY A 256 -6.88 14.86 4.90
N GLU A 257 -7.15 16.16 4.76
CA GLU A 257 -6.49 16.97 3.73
C GLU A 257 -4.98 17.11 3.92
N ASN A 258 -4.48 17.11 5.17
CA ASN A 258 -3.06 17.30 5.40
C ASN A 258 -2.19 16.14 4.88
N SER A 259 -2.80 14.98 4.60
CA SER A 259 -2.10 13.87 3.96
C SER A 259 -1.67 14.18 2.52
N TYR A 260 -2.19 15.26 1.91
CA TYR A 260 -1.93 15.68 0.51
C TYR A 260 -1.18 17.00 0.36
N TYR A 261 -1.13 17.81 1.42
CA TYR A 261 -0.64 19.20 1.36
C TYR A 261 0.37 19.53 2.47
N GLY A 262 0.74 18.55 3.29
CA GLY A 262 1.58 18.71 4.46
C GLY A 262 2.90 17.97 4.29
N ASP A 263 3.96 18.53 4.87
CA ASP A 263 5.32 18.02 4.73
C ASP A 263 5.41 16.59 5.29
N PHE A 264 5.91 15.66 4.47
CA PHE A 264 6.00 14.23 4.79
C PHE A 264 7.22 14.02 5.69
N PHE A 265 7.02 14.07 7.02
CA PHE A 265 8.10 14.04 8.02
C PHE A 265 9.18 15.13 7.80
N GLY A 266 8.75 16.36 7.51
CA GLY A 266 9.62 17.50 7.22
C GLY A 266 10.14 17.58 5.79
N LEU A 267 9.88 16.58 4.94
CA LEU A 267 10.29 16.64 3.54
C LEU A 267 9.46 17.66 2.77
N ASP A 268 10.15 18.57 2.08
CA ASP A 268 9.53 19.69 1.37
C ASP A 268 8.49 19.20 0.35
N ASP A 269 7.20 19.41 0.64
CA ASP A 269 6.06 18.88 -0.12
C ASP A 269 5.76 19.70 -1.38
N LEU A 270 5.85 19.07 -2.55
CA LEU A 270 5.70 19.73 -3.84
C LEU A 270 4.24 20.04 -4.14
N PHE A 271 3.99 21.25 -4.65
CA PHE A 271 2.66 21.74 -4.99
C PHE A 271 2.15 21.07 -6.28
N THR A 272 1.69 19.82 -6.20
CA THR A 272 1.39 18.94 -7.33
C THR A 272 0.19 19.37 -8.18
N GLU A 273 -0.67 20.24 -7.66
CA GLU A 273 -1.71 20.94 -8.42
C GLU A 273 -1.14 21.97 -9.41
N HIS A 274 0.09 22.44 -9.18
CA HIS A 274 0.72 23.48 -9.98
C HIS A 274 1.26 22.90 -11.32
N PRO A 275 0.84 23.40 -12.49
CA PRO A 275 1.17 22.81 -13.79
C PRO A 275 2.67 22.87 -14.15
N ARG A 276 3.47 23.70 -13.47
CA ARG A 276 4.94 23.67 -13.60
C ARG A 276 5.56 22.48 -12.87
N VAL A 277 5.02 22.08 -11.71
CA VAL A 277 5.46 20.91 -10.95
C VAL A 277 5.13 19.65 -11.74
N VAL A 278 3.88 19.51 -12.22
CA VAL A 278 3.45 18.37 -13.04
C VAL A 278 4.35 18.19 -14.27
N ARG A 279 4.58 19.28 -15.03
CA ARG A 279 5.47 19.23 -16.22
C ARG A 279 6.91 18.92 -15.85
N GLY A 280 7.44 19.59 -14.81
CA GLY A 280 8.81 19.39 -14.35
C GLY A 280 9.09 17.94 -13.95
N MET A 281 8.17 17.31 -13.20
CA MET A 281 8.30 15.90 -12.83
C MET A 281 8.19 14.95 -14.02
N ILE A 282 7.24 15.21 -14.94
CA ILE A 282 7.16 14.43 -16.18
C ILE A 282 8.48 14.53 -16.97
N ASP A 283 9.05 15.73 -17.10
CA ASP A 283 10.27 15.96 -17.89
C ASP A 283 11.51 15.32 -17.23
N ILE A 284 11.62 15.37 -15.89
CA ILE A 284 12.66 14.65 -15.13
C ILE A 284 12.62 13.17 -15.50
N TYR A 285 11.48 12.51 -15.38
CA TYR A 285 11.41 11.05 -15.55
C TYR A 285 11.45 10.60 -17.02
N LYS A 286 11.04 11.45 -17.96
CA LYS A 286 11.31 11.23 -19.39
C LYS A 286 12.80 11.17 -19.70
N THR A 287 13.62 11.97 -19.01
CA THR A 287 15.08 11.99 -19.18
C THR A 287 15.67 10.63 -18.80
N TRP A 288 15.24 10.04 -17.68
CA TRP A 288 15.73 8.73 -17.25
C TRP A 288 15.37 7.59 -18.21
N ILE A 289 14.17 7.65 -18.81
CA ILE A 289 13.75 6.71 -19.85
C ILE A 289 14.63 6.84 -21.10
N ALA A 290 14.83 8.08 -21.58
CA ALA A 290 15.54 8.34 -22.82
C ALA A 290 17.04 8.06 -22.72
N ASP A 291 17.66 8.49 -21.62
CA ASP A 291 19.11 8.50 -21.51
C ASP A 291 19.63 7.16 -20.98
N PHE A 292 18.99 6.57 -19.97
CA PHE A 292 19.51 5.38 -19.28
C PHE A 292 18.81 4.09 -19.67
N GLY A 293 17.66 4.17 -20.34
CA GLY A 293 16.96 2.99 -20.81
C GLY A 293 16.36 2.16 -19.68
N VAL A 294 15.95 2.77 -18.56
CA VAL A 294 15.17 2.09 -17.51
C VAL A 294 13.87 1.49 -18.08
N ASP A 295 13.37 0.42 -17.48
CA ASP A 295 12.23 -0.37 -17.98
C ASP A 295 10.92 -0.12 -17.25
N GLY A 296 10.98 0.61 -16.14
CA GLY A 296 9.79 0.98 -15.40
C GLY A 296 10.11 1.80 -14.16
N PHE A 297 9.06 2.19 -13.46
CA PHE A 297 9.17 2.95 -12.22
C PHE A 297 8.34 2.35 -11.10
N ARG A 298 8.91 2.24 -9.90
CA ARG A 298 8.12 2.22 -8.68
C ARG A 298 7.97 3.66 -8.21
N ILE A 299 6.77 4.07 -7.81
CA ILE A 299 6.48 5.46 -7.46
C ILE A 299 6.22 5.54 -5.96
N ASP A 300 7.06 6.31 -5.29
CA ASP A 300 7.00 6.57 -3.86
C ASP A 300 5.75 7.36 -3.45
N THR A 301 5.28 7.12 -2.23
CA THR A 301 4.29 7.95 -1.51
C THR A 301 3.04 8.31 -2.33
N MET A 302 2.59 7.45 -3.23
CA MET A 302 1.50 7.75 -4.19
C MET A 302 0.19 8.18 -3.51
N LYS A 303 -0.04 7.71 -2.28
CA LYS A 303 -1.19 8.08 -1.43
C LYS A 303 -1.26 9.56 -1.05
N HIS A 304 -0.14 10.28 -1.14
CA HIS A 304 0.04 11.64 -0.63
C HIS A 304 0.02 12.72 -1.72
N VAL A 305 -0.25 12.33 -2.97
CA VAL A 305 -0.28 13.24 -4.12
C VAL A 305 -1.69 13.28 -4.71
N ASP A 306 -2.09 14.45 -5.22
CA ASP A 306 -3.42 14.67 -5.78
C ASP A 306 -3.76 13.75 -6.98
N ASP A 307 -5.04 13.45 -7.15
CA ASP A 307 -5.50 12.54 -8.21
C ASP A 307 -5.27 13.07 -9.63
N ALA A 308 -5.33 14.39 -9.84
CA ALA A 308 -5.19 15.00 -11.15
C ALA A 308 -3.74 14.95 -11.66
N PHE A 309 -2.76 14.98 -10.74
CA PHE A 309 -1.36 14.67 -11.05
C PHE A 309 -1.26 13.28 -11.71
N TRP A 310 -1.81 12.24 -11.09
CA TRP A 310 -1.72 10.85 -11.58
C TRP A 310 -2.41 10.65 -12.94
N GLN A 311 -3.60 11.25 -13.10
CA GLN A 311 -4.37 11.19 -14.35
C GLN A 311 -3.64 11.79 -15.55
N ARG A 312 -2.58 12.57 -15.31
CA ARG A 312 -1.72 13.15 -16.33
C ARG A 312 -0.34 12.49 -16.39
N PHE A 313 0.33 12.35 -15.25
CA PHE A 313 1.69 11.80 -15.13
C PHE A 313 1.79 10.40 -15.74
N GLY A 314 0.93 9.47 -15.30
CA GLY A 314 0.97 8.08 -15.73
C GLY A 314 0.85 7.93 -17.25
N PRO A 315 -0.24 8.43 -17.87
CA PRO A 315 -0.43 8.34 -19.31
C PRO A 315 0.68 9.02 -20.13
N GLU A 316 1.13 10.22 -19.75
CA GLU A 316 2.16 10.94 -20.52
C GLU A 316 3.52 10.25 -20.48
N VAL A 317 3.92 9.70 -19.33
CA VAL A 317 5.18 8.96 -19.19
C VAL A 317 5.12 7.65 -19.99
N LEU A 318 4.01 6.92 -19.95
CA LEU A 318 3.83 5.70 -20.73
C LEU A 318 3.82 5.94 -22.23
N ASP A 319 3.16 7.01 -22.67
CA ASP A 319 3.14 7.38 -24.08
C ASP A 319 4.54 7.77 -24.57
N PHE A 320 5.32 8.46 -23.75
CA PHE A 320 6.72 8.73 -24.06
C PHE A 320 7.56 7.46 -24.12
N ALA A 321 7.44 6.55 -23.13
CA ALA A 321 8.17 5.28 -23.14
C ALA A 321 7.88 4.46 -24.41
N ARG A 322 6.61 4.41 -24.84
CA ARG A 322 6.21 3.77 -26.11
C ARG A 322 6.85 4.43 -27.32
N GLN A 323 6.97 5.76 -27.34
CA GLN A 323 7.67 6.50 -28.40
C GLN A 323 9.17 6.19 -28.43
N GLN A 324 9.77 5.89 -27.28
CA GLN A 324 11.15 5.38 -27.17
C GLN A 324 11.28 3.87 -27.47
N GLY A 325 10.21 3.20 -27.91
CA GLY A 325 10.22 1.78 -28.24
C GLY A 325 10.01 0.83 -27.05
N LYS A 326 9.85 1.34 -25.83
CA LYS A 326 9.63 0.56 -24.60
C LYS A 326 8.14 0.26 -24.41
N ARG A 327 7.65 -0.74 -25.16
CA ARG A 327 6.22 -1.14 -25.14
C ARG A 327 5.78 -1.82 -23.84
N GLU A 328 6.72 -2.39 -23.12
CA GLU A 328 6.48 -3.08 -21.84
C GLU A 328 6.82 -2.21 -20.63
N PHE A 329 7.01 -0.89 -20.83
CA PHE A 329 7.26 0.02 -19.73
C PHE A 329 6.12 -0.05 -18.72
N PHE A 330 6.48 -0.26 -17.45
CA PHE A 330 5.54 -0.53 -16.39
C PHE A 330 5.79 0.37 -15.18
N MET A 331 4.72 0.95 -14.65
CA MET A 331 4.76 1.77 -13.46
C MET A 331 3.79 1.27 -12.40
N PHE A 332 4.25 1.23 -11.16
CA PHE A 332 3.42 0.90 -10.01
C PHE A 332 3.71 1.81 -8.83
N GLY A 333 2.68 2.25 -8.11
CA GLY A 333 2.85 3.13 -6.95
C GLY A 333 2.80 2.40 -5.62
N GLU A 334 3.37 3.03 -4.61
CA GLU A 334 3.15 2.66 -3.22
C GLU A 334 1.91 3.37 -2.66
N VAL A 335 0.93 2.57 -2.25
CA VAL A 335 -0.22 3.03 -1.47
C VAL A 335 -0.31 2.13 -0.26
N PHE A 336 0.28 2.57 0.86
CA PHE A 336 0.25 1.84 2.12
C PHE A 336 -1.18 1.84 2.68
N ASP A 337 -1.97 0.87 2.24
CA ASP A 337 -3.35 0.63 2.65
C ASP A 337 -3.78 -0.79 2.25
N THR A 338 -4.58 -1.46 3.08
CA THR A 338 -5.09 -2.81 2.80
C THR A 338 -6.51 -2.82 2.25
N SER A 339 -7.15 -1.65 2.13
CA SER A 339 -8.49 -1.51 1.57
C SER A 339 -8.47 -1.56 0.05
N ARG A 340 -8.92 -2.68 -0.52
CA ARG A 340 -9.09 -2.86 -1.98
C ARG A 340 -9.91 -1.76 -2.67
N SER A 341 -10.90 -1.18 -1.99
CA SER A 341 -11.74 -0.13 -2.59
C SER A 341 -10.97 1.17 -2.74
N PHE A 342 -10.08 1.46 -1.80
CA PHE A 342 -9.17 2.59 -1.84
C PHE A 342 -8.03 2.36 -2.82
N THR A 343 -7.28 1.26 -2.69
CA THR A 343 -6.12 0.96 -3.55
C THR A 343 -6.49 0.79 -5.02
N SER A 344 -7.66 0.23 -5.34
CA SER A 344 -8.10 0.07 -6.74
C SER A 344 -8.43 1.39 -7.45
N GLN A 345 -8.64 2.49 -6.72
CA GLN A 345 -8.93 3.78 -7.36
C GLN A 345 -7.74 4.29 -8.18
N TYR A 346 -6.52 3.92 -7.80
CA TYR A 346 -5.31 4.35 -8.49
C TYR A 346 -5.19 3.71 -9.88
N THR A 347 -5.56 2.44 -9.99
CA THR A 347 -5.48 1.71 -11.27
C THR A 347 -6.69 1.93 -12.17
N THR A 348 -7.82 2.32 -11.60
CA THR A 348 -9.06 2.59 -12.32
C THR A 348 -9.21 4.09 -12.60
N ARG A 349 -9.70 4.85 -11.62
CA ARG A 349 -9.96 6.30 -11.72
C ARG A 349 -8.71 7.12 -12.05
N ASN A 350 -7.56 6.83 -11.44
CA ASN A 350 -6.34 7.64 -11.61
C ASN A 350 -5.45 7.20 -12.77
N ARG A 351 -5.81 6.11 -13.48
CA ARG A 351 -5.16 5.64 -14.71
C ARG A 351 -3.69 5.23 -14.55
N MET A 352 -3.28 4.81 -13.35
CA MET A 352 -1.99 4.15 -13.16
C MET A 352 -2.09 2.67 -13.57
N GLN A 353 -0.99 2.03 -13.96
CA GLN A 353 -1.05 0.61 -14.36
C GLN A 353 -1.25 -0.32 -13.16
N ALA A 354 -0.61 -0.01 -12.03
CA ALA A 354 -0.65 -0.82 -10.82
C ALA A 354 -0.32 -0.03 -9.55
N VAL A 355 -0.57 -0.66 -8.41
CA VAL A 355 -0.01 -0.33 -7.10
C VAL A 355 0.60 -1.60 -6.52
N ILE A 356 1.57 -1.49 -5.62
CA ILE A 356 2.08 -2.65 -4.88
C ILE A 356 0.97 -3.23 -3.97
N ASP A 357 0.83 -4.56 -3.93
CA ASP A 357 -0.34 -5.24 -3.38
C ASP A 357 -0.25 -5.44 -1.86
N PHE A 358 -0.35 -4.35 -1.08
CA PHE A 358 -0.47 -4.41 0.39
C PHE A 358 -1.64 -5.30 0.86
N PRO A 359 -2.82 -5.28 0.20
CA PRO A 359 -3.87 -6.24 0.51
C PRO A 359 -3.42 -7.71 0.39
N PHE A 360 -2.62 -8.06 -0.62
CA PHE A 360 -2.00 -9.39 -0.71
C PHE A 360 -1.02 -9.65 0.43
N GLN A 361 -0.16 -8.69 0.76
CA GLN A 361 0.84 -8.86 1.81
C GLN A 361 0.18 -9.23 3.16
N ASP A 362 -0.88 -8.50 3.54
CA ASP A 362 -1.64 -8.79 4.76
C ASP A 362 -2.31 -10.17 4.68
N ALA A 363 -2.94 -10.50 3.56
CA ALA A 363 -3.57 -11.80 3.35
C ALA A 363 -2.55 -12.96 3.40
N ALA A 364 -1.37 -12.78 2.82
CA ALA A 364 -0.30 -13.77 2.79
C ALA A 364 0.30 -13.99 4.18
N ARG A 365 0.54 -12.93 4.96
CA ARG A 365 0.97 -13.04 6.36
C ARG A 365 -0.09 -13.75 7.20
N ASN A 366 -1.36 -13.34 7.08
CA ASN A 366 -2.46 -13.95 7.81
C ASN A 366 -2.60 -15.45 7.47
N PHE A 367 -2.41 -15.83 6.21
CA PHE A 367 -2.45 -17.23 5.80
C PHE A 367 -1.22 -18.04 6.24
N ALA A 368 -0.02 -17.65 5.82
CA ALA A 368 1.18 -18.48 5.94
C ALA A 368 1.89 -18.33 7.29
N SER A 369 1.91 -17.12 7.85
CA SER A 369 2.55 -16.86 9.15
C SER A 369 1.60 -17.18 10.31
N ARG A 370 0.37 -16.66 10.28
CA ARG A 370 -0.59 -16.72 11.41
C ARG A 370 -1.58 -17.87 11.36
N SER A 371 -1.53 -18.71 10.32
CA SER A 371 -2.43 -19.85 10.15
C SER A 371 -3.92 -19.51 10.27
N ARG A 372 -4.34 -18.33 9.78
CA ARG A 372 -5.76 -17.91 9.82
C ARG A 372 -6.65 -18.84 8.98
N PRO A 373 -7.97 -18.87 9.24
CA PRO A 373 -8.94 -19.59 8.41
C PRO A 373 -8.73 -19.38 6.92
N THR A 374 -8.70 -20.46 6.15
CA THR A 374 -8.44 -20.36 4.70
C THR A 374 -9.57 -19.69 3.94
N SER A 375 -10.76 -19.55 4.55
CA SER A 375 -11.88 -18.76 4.00
C SER A 375 -11.58 -17.26 3.94
N GLU A 376 -10.72 -16.73 4.82
CA GLU A 376 -10.27 -15.32 4.74
C GLU A 376 -9.45 -15.08 3.47
N LEU A 377 -8.50 -15.98 3.14
CA LEU A 377 -7.74 -15.91 1.89
C LEU A 377 -8.64 -16.09 0.66
N GLY A 378 -9.66 -16.95 0.76
CA GLY A 378 -10.68 -17.09 -0.29
C GLY A 378 -11.48 -15.81 -0.54
N GLN A 379 -11.87 -15.10 0.52
CA GLN A 379 -12.58 -13.83 0.43
C GLN A 379 -11.71 -12.72 -0.15
N PHE A 380 -10.41 -12.72 0.18
CA PHE A 380 -9.43 -11.82 -0.40
C PHE A 380 -9.38 -11.95 -1.92
N PHE A 381 -9.07 -13.14 -2.45
CA PHE A 381 -9.00 -13.37 -3.90
C PHE A 381 -10.34 -13.19 -4.61
N ALA A 382 -11.46 -13.45 -3.93
CA ALA A 382 -12.78 -13.18 -4.49
C ALA A 382 -13.00 -11.68 -4.79
N ALA A 383 -12.22 -10.77 -4.18
CA ALA A 383 -12.38 -9.33 -4.32
C ALA A 383 -11.37 -8.69 -5.29
N ASP A 384 -10.63 -9.49 -6.05
CA ASP A 384 -9.67 -9.06 -7.07
C ASP A 384 -10.33 -8.26 -8.22
N ASP A 385 -11.62 -8.46 -8.45
CA ASP A 385 -12.46 -7.74 -9.41
C ASP A 385 -12.58 -6.22 -9.17
N TRP A 386 -12.21 -5.73 -7.99
CA TRP A 386 -12.11 -4.29 -7.72
C TRP A 386 -11.09 -3.59 -8.63
N TYR A 387 -10.05 -4.31 -9.04
CA TYR A 387 -8.99 -3.83 -9.94
C TYR A 387 -9.30 -4.08 -11.42
N THR A 388 -10.44 -4.72 -11.74
CA THR A 388 -10.82 -5.04 -13.11
C THR A 388 -11.56 -3.86 -13.74
N ASP A 389 -10.93 -3.25 -14.74
CA ASP A 389 -11.51 -2.21 -15.60
C ASP A 389 -11.14 -2.46 -17.07
N ALA A 390 -11.45 -1.53 -17.96
CA ALA A 390 -11.20 -1.65 -19.40
C ALA A 390 -9.71 -1.83 -19.75
N ASP A 391 -8.81 -1.28 -18.94
CA ASP A 391 -7.35 -1.22 -19.13
C ASP A 391 -6.52 -1.60 -17.89
N SER A 392 -7.16 -1.98 -16.77
CA SER A 392 -6.49 -2.47 -15.56
C SER A 392 -6.98 -3.87 -15.14
N ASN A 393 -6.10 -4.62 -14.47
CA ASN A 393 -6.47 -5.88 -13.84
C ASN A 393 -5.51 -6.24 -12.69
N VAL A 394 -6.00 -6.97 -11.68
CA VAL A 394 -5.20 -7.43 -10.52
C VAL A 394 -3.95 -8.21 -10.92
N TYR A 395 -3.96 -8.91 -12.07
CA TYR A 395 -2.82 -9.73 -12.50
C TYR A 395 -1.54 -8.90 -12.72
N GLN A 396 -1.65 -7.58 -12.86
CA GLN A 396 -0.50 -6.68 -13.03
C GLN A 396 0.12 -6.25 -11.69
N LEU A 397 -0.56 -6.42 -10.56
CA LEU A 397 -0.07 -5.90 -9.28
C LEU A 397 1.18 -6.67 -8.81
N PRO A 398 2.24 -5.96 -8.38
CA PRO A 398 3.37 -6.60 -7.72
C PRO A 398 2.97 -7.10 -6.33
N THR A 399 3.14 -8.40 -6.08
CA THR A 399 2.86 -9.06 -4.79
C THR A 399 4.15 -9.20 -3.99
N PHE A 400 4.09 -9.04 -2.67
CA PHE A 400 5.27 -9.07 -1.80
C PHE A 400 4.92 -9.64 -0.42
N LEU A 401 5.94 -10.01 0.35
CA LEU A 401 5.79 -10.59 1.69
C LEU A 401 6.32 -9.68 2.81
N GLY A 402 7.29 -8.83 2.47
CA GLY A 402 7.88 -7.80 3.32
C GLY A 402 8.63 -6.78 2.46
N ASN A 403 8.97 -5.64 3.05
CA ASN A 403 9.67 -4.55 2.37
C ASN A 403 10.49 -3.71 3.37
N HIS A 404 11.00 -2.58 2.88
CA HIS A 404 11.85 -1.66 3.63
C HIS A 404 11.17 -0.77 4.68
N ASP A 405 9.84 -0.83 4.83
CA ASP A 405 9.07 0.00 5.78
C ASP A 405 8.31 -0.83 6.81
N MET A 406 7.78 -1.99 6.40
CA MET A 406 6.99 -2.86 7.27
C MET A 406 7.86 -3.86 8.04
N GLY A 407 9.02 -4.22 7.50
CA GLY A 407 9.76 -5.40 7.90
C GLY A 407 9.67 -6.56 6.92
N ARG A 408 10.38 -7.63 7.27
CA ARG A 408 10.63 -8.81 6.43
C ARG A 408 9.69 -9.95 6.77
N ILE A 409 9.52 -10.89 5.83
CA ILE A 409 8.76 -12.11 6.11
C ILE A 409 9.37 -12.92 7.26
N GLY A 410 10.70 -12.96 7.37
CA GLY A 410 11.39 -13.63 8.49
C GLY A 410 10.99 -13.04 9.85
N ASN A 411 10.96 -11.71 9.99
CA ASN A 411 10.48 -11.04 11.20
C ASN A 411 9.04 -11.43 11.54
N PHE A 412 8.15 -11.38 10.54
CA PHE A 412 6.73 -11.68 10.75
C PHE A 412 6.52 -13.12 11.21
N VAL A 413 7.20 -14.07 10.59
CA VAL A 413 7.11 -15.50 10.94
C VAL A 413 7.60 -15.77 12.37
N VAL A 414 8.74 -15.20 12.76
CA VAL A 414 9.27 -15.34 14.12
C VAL A 414 8.34 -14.69 15.15
N THR A 415 7.87 -13.47 14.86
CA THR A 415 7.01 -12.68 15.76
C THR A 415 5.64 -13.33 15.95
N ASP A 416 5.02 -13.83 14.87
CA ASP A 416 3.70 -14.45 14.94
C ASP A 416 3.76 -15.87 15.55
N ASN A 417 4.94 -16.52 15.58
CA ASN A 417 5.13 -17.91 16.04
C ASN A 417 6.31 -18.05 17.02
N PRO A 418 6.26 -17.39 18.19
CA PRO A 418 7.37 -17.39 19.13
C PRO A 418 7.65 -18.81 19.66
N GLY A 419 8.93 -19.22 19.60
CA GLY A 419 9.38 -20.52 20.10
C GLY A 419 9.10 -21.73 19.20
N ALA A 420 8.53 -21.55 18.00
CA ALA A 420 8.29 -22.66 17.06
C ALA A 420 9.59 -23.29 16.53
N GLY A 421 10.67 -22.50 16.46
CA GLY A 421 12.00 -22.94 16.06
C GLY A 421 12.20 -22.95 14.55
N ASP A 422 13.47 -23.01 14.17
CA ASP A 422 13.94 -22.73 12.81
C ASP A 422 13.28 -23.58 11.72
N THR A 423 13.07 -24.87 11.98
CA THR A 423 12.43 -25.78 11.00
C THR A 423 11.02 -25.34 10.64
N GLU A 424 10.23 -24.90 11.62
CA GLU A 424 8.87 -24.42 11.36
C GLU A 424 8.87 -23.03 10.74
N TRP A 425 9.72 -22.13 11.22
CA TRP A 425 9.84 -20.78 10.66
C TRP A 425 10.23 -20.81 9.17
N VAL A 426 11.22 -21.62 8.79
CA VAL A 426 11.59 -21.83 7.38
C VAL A 426 10.42 -22.42 6.58
N ALA A 427 9.62 -23.31 7.15
CA ALA A 427 8.46 -23.89 6.47
C ALA A 427 7.35 -22.85 6.22
N ARG A 428 7.10 -21.95 7.17
CA ARG A 428 6.12 -20.85 7.03
C ARG A 428 6.57 -19.80 6.02
N ASP A 429 7.85 -19.43 6.04
CA ASP A 429 8.44 -18.54 5.03
C ASP A 429 8.34 -19.15 3.62
N ARG A 430 8.73 -20.42 3.48
CA ARG A 430 8.57 -21.17 2.23
C ARG A 430 7.11 -21.20 1.77
N LEU A 431 6.15 -21.45 2.67
CA LEU A 431 4.73 -21.47 2.33
C LEU A 431 4.26 -20.10 1.82
N ALA A 432 4.74 -19.00 2.41
CA ALA A 432 4.44 -17.65 1.96
C ALA A 432 4.96 -17.41 0.53
N HIS A 433 6.19 -17.84 0.24
CA HIS A 433 6.76 -17.80 -1.12
C HIS A 433 5.99 -18.70 -2.10
N GLU A 434 5.58 -19.91 -1.70
CA GLU A 434 4.74 -20.79 -2.52
C GLU A 434 3.39 -20.14 -2.86
N LEU A 435 2.75 -19.46 -1.89
CA LEU A 435 1.51 -18.72 -2.14
C LEU A 435 1.73 -17.57 -3.13
N MET A 436 2.75 -16.74 -2.90
CA MET A 436 3.09 -15.61 -3.78
C MET A 436 3.42 -16.08 -5.20
N TYR A 437 4.16 -17.17 -5.34
CA TYR A 437 4.56 -17.70 -6.64
C TYR A 437 3.42 -18.43 -7.37
N PHE A 438 2.52 -19.13 -6.69
CA PHE A 438 1.45 -19.87 -7.38
C PHE A 438 0.16 -19.09 -7.60
N SER A 439 -0.06 -18.01 -6.84
CA SER A 439 -1.20 -17.12 -7.01
C SER A 439 -0.98 -16.07 -8.11
N ARG A 440 -1.89 -15.11 -8.23
CA ARG A 440 -1.86 -14.06 -9.28
C ARG A 440 -0.98 -12.87 -8.89
N GLY A 441 -0.53 -12.11 -9.88
CA GLY A 441 0.34 -10.94 -9.68
C GLY A 441 1.80 -11.25 -9.97
N ASN A 442 2.68 -10.29 -9.70
CA ASN A 442 4.10 -10.36 -10.01
C ASN A 442 4.93 -10.40 -8.73
N PRO A 443 5.58 -11.54 -8.39
CA PRO A 443 6.30 -11.65 -7.12
C PRO A 443 7.46 -10.67 -7.00
N VAL A 444 7.55 -10.02 -5.85
CA VAL A 444 8.66 -9.18 -5.41
C VAL A 444 9.33 -9.85 -4.22
N VAL A 445 10.59 -10.23 -4.40
CA VAL A 445 11.46 -10.71 -3.32
C VAL A 445 12.24 -9.53 -2.79
N TYR A 446 12.13 -9.24 -1.50
CA TYR A 446 12.94 -8.21 -0.86
C TYR A 446 14.31 -8.79 -0.51
N TYR A 447 15.38 -8.07 -0.84
CA TYR A 447 16.74 -8.60 -0.74
C TYR A 447 17.02 -9.15 0.68
N GLY A 448 17.57 -10.36 0.77
CA GLY A 448 17.87 -11.02 2.06
C GLY A 448 16.78 -11.97 2.56
N ASP A 449 15.53 -11.87 2.05
CA ASP A 449 14.49 -12.86 2.34
C ASP A 449 14.95 -14.27 1.90
N GLU A 450 15.67 -14.36 0.77
CA GLU A 450 16.22 -15.61 0.26
C GLU A 450 17.37 -16.19 1.12
N GLN A 451 17.90 -15.38 2.05
CA GLN A 451 18.95 -15.72 3.02
C GLN A 451 18.42 -15.82 4.46
N GLY A 452 17.08 -15.77 4.64
CA GLY A 452 16.45 -15.93 5.94
C GLY A 452 16.58 -14.70 6.85
N PHE A 453 16.74 -13.51 6.30
CA PHE A 453 16.83 -12.28 7.09
C PHE A 453 15.54 -12.08 7.89
N THR A 454 15.68 -11.86 9.19
CA THR A 454 14.56 -11.59 10.09
C THR A 454 14.47 -10.09 10.35
N GLY A 455 15.42 -9.55 11.12
CA GLY A 455 15.44 -8.17 11.59
C GLY A 455 14.38 -7.89 12.65
N PRO A 456 14.51 -6.80 13.44
CA PRO A 456 13.48 -6.39 14.40
C PRO A 456 12.18 -5.89 13.76
N GLY A 457 12.20 -5.55 12.46
CA GLY A 457 11.03 -5.09 11.69
C GLY A 457 10.91 -3.57 11.58
N GLY A 458 9.99 -3.05 10.77
CA GLY A 458 9.84 -1.61 10.55
C GLY A 458 10.83 -1.03 9.53
N ASP A 459 11.28 0.21 9.76
CA ASP A 459 12.14 1.02 8.86
C ASP A 459 13.61 0.55 8.84
N GLN A 460 14.51 1.21 9.57
CA GLN A 460 15.96 0.96 9.52
C GLN A 460 16.32 -0.46 9.98
N ASP A 461 15.46 -1.05 10.81
CA ASP A 461 15.58 -2.40 11.34
C ASP A 461 15.14 -3.50 10.36
N ALA A 462 14.74 -3.12 9.14
CA ALA A 462 14.52 -4.03 8.01
C ALA A 462 15.54 -3.86 6.89
N ARG A 463 16.64 -3.13 7.12
CA ARG A 463 17.60 -2.71 6.07
C ARG A 463 19.01 -3.25 6.32
N GLN A 464 19.12 -4.46 6.87
CA GLN A 464 20.38 -5.19 7.10
C GLN A 464 21.25 -5.26 5.84
N THR A 465 22.58 -5.28 5.99
CA THR A 465 23.49 -5.46 4.85
C THR A 465 23.55 -6.92 4.39
N MET A 466 23.62 -7.15 3.08
CA MET A 466 23.93 -8.46 2.48
C MET A 466 25.42 -8.76 2.52
N PHE A 467 26.29 -7.75 2.50
CA PHE A 467 27.70 -7.91 2.86
C PHE A 467 27.89 -7.91 4.38
N ALA A 468 29.11 -8.19 4.85
CA ALA A 468 29.44 -8.25 6.27
C ALA A 468 29.13 -6.92 6.99
N SER A 469 28.16 -6.96 7.91
CA SER A 469 27.71 -5.82 8.70
C SER A 469 28.73 -5.43 9.77
N ARG A 470 28.73 -4.15 10.14
CA ARG A 470 29.38 -3.63 11.36
C ARG A 470 28.38 -2.94 12.30
N VAL A 471 27.10 -2.94 11.96
CA VAL A 471 26.02 -2.39 12.77
C VAL A 471 25.70 -3.37 13.89
N PRO A 472 25.87 -3.01 15.18
CA PRO A 472 25.65 -3.92 16.30
C PRO A 472 24.27 -4.58 16.29
N GLU A 473 23.22 -3.81 16.02
CA GLU A 473 21.83 -4.31 16.01
C GLU A 473 21.62 -5.40 14.96
N TYR A 474 22.28 -5.28 13.78
CA TYR A 474 22.19 -6.30 12.74
C TYR A 474 23.01 -7.55 13.08
N LEU A 475 24.08 -7.42 13.87
CA LEU A 475 24.92 -8.56 14.24
C LEU A 475 24.25 -9.48 15.25
N ASP A 476 23.26 -8.97 15.97
CA ASP A 476 22.44 -9.70 16.94
C ASP A 476 21.24 -10.43 16.28
N ASP A 477 20.99 -10.19 14.99
CA ASP A 477 19.88 -10.81 14.24
C ASP A 477 20.18 -12.29 13.86
N ASP A 478 19.21 -13.17 14.13
CA ASP A 478 19.25 -14.58 13.72
C ASP A 478 18.71 -14.76 12.29
N LEU A 479 19.39 -15.61 11.51
CA LEU A 479 19.00 -15.94 10.13
C LEU A 479 18.27 -17.29 10.07
N LEU A 480 17.13 -17.33 9.39
CA LEU A 480 16.34 -18.55 9.23
C LEU A 480 17.03 -19.56 8.29
N GLY A 481 17.11 -20.82 8.71
CA GLY A 481 17.59 -21.93 7.88
C GLY A 481 19.11 -22.06 7.78
N THR A 482 19.86 -21.31 8.60
CA THR A 482 21.31 -21.28 8.60
C THR A 482 21.87 -20.93 9.99
N GLY A 483 23.14 -21.26 10.23
CA GLY A 483 23.89 -20.78 11.40
C GLY A 483 24.82 -19.59 11.06
N ALA A 484 24.67 -19.01 9.87
CA ALA A 484 25.35 -17.79 9.48
C ALA A 484 24.79 -16.59 10.26
N THR A 485 25.60 -15.53 10.39
CA THR A 485 25.18 -14.25 10.96
C THR A 485 25.46 -13.12 9.98
N HIS A 486 25.01 -11.90 10.28
CA HIS A 486 25.36 -10.72 9.51
C HIS A 486 26.85 -10.32 9.58
N ALA A 487 27.68 -11.00 10.38
CA ALA A 487 29.13 -10.75 10.45
C ALA A 487 29.89 -11.17 9.18
N GLN A 488 29.23 -11.87 8.26
CA GLN A 488 29.76 -12.30 6.97
C GLN A 488 28.80 -11.94 5.84
N ALA A 489 29.28 -12.00 4.60
CA ALA A 489 28.43 -11.76 3.44
C ALA A 489 27.45 -12.93 3.21
N ASN A 490 26.18 -12.62 2.96
CA ASN A 490 25.07 -13.54 2.77
C ASN A 490 24.68 -13.61 1.28
N PHE A 491 25.56 -14.17 0.46
CA PHE A 491 25.28 -14.45 -0.96
C PHE A 491 25.41 -15.94 -1.22
N VAL A 492 24.55 -16.76 -0.58
CA VAL A 492 24.68 -18.22 -0.57
C VAL A 492 23.60 -18.87 -1.45
N PRO A 493 23.90 -19.29 -2.71
CA PRO A 493 22.91 -19.93 -3.58
C PRO A 493 22.45 -21.31 -3.11
N THR A 494 23.14 -21.88 -2.13
CA THR A 494 22.79 -23.16 -1.52
C THR A 494 21.86 -23.03 -0.32
N HIS A 495 21.53 -21.80 0.10
CA HIS A 495 20.59 -21.53 1.19
C HIS A 495 19.22 -22.16 0.85
N PRO A 496 18.52 -22.79 1.82
CA PRO A 496 17.25 -23.46 1.57
C PRO A 496 16.17 -22.53 0.98
N LEU A 497 16.09 -21.29 1.45
CA LEU A 497 15.13 -20.31 0.93
C LEU A 497 15.51 -19.81 -0.48
N TYR A 498 16.78 -19.52 -0.74
CA TYR A 498 17.28 -19.22 -2.08
C TYR A 498 16.92 -20.33 -3.09
N ARG A 499 17.21 -21.58 -2.76
CA ARG A 499 16.88 -22.73 -3.64
C ARG A 499 15.38 -22.84 -3.88
N THR A 500 14.58 -22.64 -2.82
CA THR A 500 13.11 -22.67 -2.91
C THR A 500 12.62 -21.62 -3.90
N ILE A 501 13.04 -20.36 -3.74
CA ILE A 501 12.63 -19.25 -4.60
C ILE A 501 13.08 -19.48 -6.04
N SER A 502 14.33 -19.88 -6.25
CA SER A 502 14.87 -20.26 -7.57
C SER A 502 14.08 -21.39 -8.23
N ASP A 503 13.74 -22.43 -7.49
CA ASP A 503 12.97 -23.57 -8.01
C ASP A 503 11.54 -23.16 -8.38
N LEU A 504 10.91 -22.29 -7.58
CA LEU A 504 9.59 -21.74 -7.87
C LEU A 504 9.62 -20.84 -9.12
N ALA A 505 10.63 -19.99 -9.27
CA ALA A 505 10.83 -19.18 -10.47
C ALA A 505 11.03 -20.05 -11.72
N ALA A 506 11.89 -21.07 -11.63
CA ALA A 506 12.13 -22.00 -12.73
C ALA A 506 10.88 -22.82 -13.09
N LEU A 507 10.09 -23.22 -12.08
CA LEU A 507 8.85 -23.97 -12.28
C LEU A 507 7.79 -23.16 -13.02
N THR A 508 7.60 -21.91 -12.60
CA THR A 508 6.59 -21.03 -13.20
C THR A 508 6.97 -20.54 -14.58
N LYS A 509 8.27 -20.41 -14.87
CA LYS A 509 8.77 -20.27 -16.25
C LYS A 509 8.44 -21.47 -17.14
N ARG A 510 8.50 -22.71 -16.61
CA ARG A 510 8.11 -23.93 -17.35
C ARG A 510 6.60 -24.10 -17.49
N HIS A 511 5.82 -23.50 -16.60
CA HIS A 511 4.36 -23.57 -16.59
C HIS A 511 3.76 -22.16 -16.46
N PRO A 512 3.76 -21.36 -17.55
CA PRO A 512 3.38 -19.94 -17.51
C PRO A 512 2.00 -19.68 -16.92
N ALA A 513 1.06 -20.63 -17.04
CA ALA A 513 -0.25 -20.52 -16.42
C ALA A 513 -0.22 -20.32 -14.89
N LEU A 514 0.84 -20.77 -14.21
CA LEU A 514 1.09 -20.49 -12.78
C LEU A 514 1.52 -19.03 -12.50
N ARG A 515 1.62 -18.18 -13.53
CA ARG A 515 1.88 -16.73 -13.46
C ARG A 515 0.77 -15.91 -14.09
N ASP A 516 0.44 -16.20 -15.33
CA ASP A 516 -0.49 -15.40 -16.14
C ASP A 516 -1.88 -16.04 -16.30
N GLY A 517 -2.08 -17.28 -15.86
CA GLY A 517 -3.34 -18.00 -16.01
C GLY A 517 -4.44 -17.45 -15.10
N ALA A 518 -5.71 -17.60 -15.51
CA ALA A 518 -6.84 -17.15 -14.69
C ALA A 518 -6.82 -17.82 -13.31
N HIS A 519 -6.97 -17.03 -12.24
CA HIS A 519 -7.01 -17.51 -10.86
C HIS A 519 -8.47 -17.73 -10.44
N GLN A 520 -8.84 -18.97 -10.13
CA GLN A 520 -10.20 -19.29 -9.71
C GLN A 520 -10.22 -20.04 -8.38
N HIS A 521 -10.86 -19.45 -7.38
CA HIS A 521 -11.08 -20.11 -6.10
C HIS A 521 -11.81 -21.46 -6.27
N ARG A 522 -11.38 -22.50 -5.53
CA ARG A 522 -11.98 -23.84 -5.56
C ARG A 522 -12.39 -24.36 -4.18
N TYR A 523 -11.57 -24.14 -3.16
CA TYR A 523 -11.81 -24.68 -1.83
C TYR A 523 -11.19 -23.80 -0.75
N ALA A 524 -11.92 -23.63 0.36
CA ALA A 524 -11.47 -23.05 1.61
C ALA A 524 -12.29 -23.64 2.78
N SER A 525 -11.84 -23.38 4.00
CA SER A 525 -12.46 -23.80 5.25
C SER A 525 -12.42 -22.67 6.28
N ASP A 526 -13.33 -22.70 7.23
CA ASP A 526 -13.41 -21.74 8.35
C ASP A 526 -12.37 -22.00 9.46
N ALA A 527 -11.29 -22.70 9.14
CA ALA A 527 -10.16 -23.02 10.00
C ALA A 527 -8.87 -23.12 9.18
N ALA A 528 -7.72 -23.17 9.88
CA ALA A 528 -6.45 -23.53 9.27
C ALA A 528 -6.53 -24.89 8.57
N GLY A 529 -5.84 -25.05 7.45
CA GLY A 529 -5.90 -26.25 6.62
C GLY A 529 -5.69 -25.93 5.15
N VAL A 530 -6.44 -26.62 4.28
CA VAL A 530 -6.25 -26.49 2.83
C VAL A 530 -6.97 -25.26 2.28
N TYR A 531 -6.24 -24.44 1.53
CA TYR A 531 -6.77 -23.52 0.53
C TYR A 531 -6.46 -24.08 -0.87
N ALA A 532 -7.41 -24.05 -1.80
CA ALA A 532 -7.14 -24.46 -3.17
C ALA A 532 -7.79 -23.54 -4.20
N PHE A 533 -7.06 -23.35 -5.31
CA PHE A 533 -7.48 -22.59 -6.46
C PHE A 533 -6.98 -23.24 -7.75
N SER A 534 -7.59 -22.86 -8.86
CA SER A 534 -7.15 -23.25 -10.20
C SER A 534 -6.42 -22.11 -10.88
N ARG A 535 -5.36 -22.45 -11.61
CA ARG A 535 -4.74 -21.61 -12.63
C ARG A 535 -5.06 -22.17 -14.01
N ILE A 536 -5.67 -21.36 -14.87
CA ILE A 536 -6.15 -21.81 -16.19
C ILE A 536 -5.28 -21.26 -17.30
N ASP A 537 -4.65 -22.18 -18.05
CA ASP A 537 -3.96 -21.84 -19.30
C ASP A 537 -5.01 -21.58 -20.40
N ARG A 538 -5.13 -20.34 -20.85
CA ARG A 538 -6.10 -19.95 -21.87
C ARG A 538 -5.81 -20.58 -23.24
N GLY A 539 -4.55 -20.76 -23.62
CA GLY A 539 -4.17 -21.27 -24.94
C GLY A 539 -4.32 -22.78 -25.05
N GLN A 540 -3.76 -23.50 -24.07
CA GLN A 540 -3.79 -24.96 -23.98
C GLN A 540 -5.11 -25.48 -23.44
N GLN A 541 -5.89 -24.63 -22.76
CA GLN A 541 -7.12 -25.01 -22.04
C GLN A 541 -6.81 -26.06 -20.97
N ARG A 542 -5.71 -25.86 -20.23
CA ARG A 542 -5.24 -26.77 -19.18
C ARG A 542 -5.50 -26.15 -17.82
N GLU A 543 -6.11 -26.93 -16.94
CA GLU A 543 -6.30 -26.57 -15.53
C GLU A 543 -5.13 -27.07 -14.68
N TYR A 544 -4.56 -26.17 -13.88
CA TYR A 544 -3.61 -26.47 -12.82
C TYR A 544 -4.32 -26.25 -11.48
N VAL A 545 -4.46 -27.30 -10.68
CA VAL A 545 -5.00 -27.24 -9.32
C VAL A 545 -3.84 -27.03 -8.37
N VAL A 546 -3.84 -25.89 -7.68
CA VAL A 546 -2.89 -25.54 -6.61
C VAL A 546 -3.61 -25.73 -5.29
N ALA A 547 -2.99 -26.48 -4.38
CA ALA A 547 -3.49 -26.64 -3.01
C ALA A 547 -2.37 -26.36 -2.01
N LEU A 548 -2.62 -25.45 -1.07
CA LEU A 548 -1.71 -25.05 -0.01
C LEU A 548 -2.31 -25.38 1.34
N ASN A 549 -1.48 -25.77 2.30
CA ASN A 549 -1.92 -26.09 3.65
C ASN A 549 -1.16 -25.25 4.66
N ASN A 550 -1.87 -24.39 5.40
CA ASN A 550 -1.30 -23.52 6.42
C ASN A 550 -1.38 -24.09 7.85
N SER A 551 -1.74 -25.36 7.99
CA SER A 551 -1.70 -26.05 9.29
C SER A 551 -0.40 -26.86 9.45
N GLU A 552 -0.02 -27.10 10.70
CA GLU A 552 1.12 -27.97 11.08
C GLU A 552 0.82 -29.47 10.90
N GLN A 553 -0.37 -29.83 10.43
CA GLN A 553 -0.79 -31.21 10.19
C GLN A 553 -1.11 -31.43 8.72
N ALA A 554 -0.93 -32.67 8.23
CA ALA A 554 -1.40 -33.01 6.89
C ALA A 554 -2.92 -32.91 6.82
N ALA A 555 -3.45 -32.28 5.77
CA ALA A 555 -4.88 -32.07 5.60
C ALA A 555 -5.34 -32.57 4.23
N THR A 556 -6.57 -33.11 4.16
CA THR A 556 -7.14 -33.63 2.91
C THR A 556 -8.40 -32.85 2.54
N ALA A 557 -8.51 -32.43 1.28
CA ALA A 557 -9.66 -31.73 0.75
C ALA A 557 -10.15 -32.37 -0.56
N ALA A 558 -11.47 -32.30 -0.79
CA ALA A 558 -12.09 -32.68 -2.05
C ALA A 558 -12.29 -31.43 -2.91
N ILE A 559 -11.36 -31.19 -3.85
CA ILE A 559 -11.25 -29.92 -4.57
C ILE A 559 -12.05 -29.99 -5.87
N PRO A 560 -13.02 -29.09 -6.11
CA PRO A 560 -13.72 -29.00 -7.39
C PRO A 560 -12.77 -28.69 -8.56
N THR A 561 -13.01 -29.31 -9.71
CA THR A 561 -12.23 -29.14 -10.95
C THR A 561 -13.16 -29.08 -12.18
N TYR A 562 -12.63 -28.66 -13.32
CA TYR A 562 -13.38 -28.69 -14.58
C TYR A 562 -13.45 -30.08 -15.21
N VAL A 563 -12.43 -30.91 -14.99
CA VAL A 563 -12.27 -32.20 -15.68
C VAL A 563 -12.81 -33.33 -14.80
N GLY A 564 -13.89 -33.99 -15.24
CA GLY A 564 -14.43 -35.19 -14.58
C GLY A 564 -13.83 -36.48 -15.14
N ARG A 565 -13.57 -37.48 -14.28
CA ARG A 565 -12.90 -38.74 -14.66
C ARG A 565 -11.58 -38.51 -15.42
N GLY A 566 -10.89 -37.40 -15.14
CA GLY A 566 -9.65 -37.00 -15.79
C GLY A 566 -8.44 -37.37 -14.94
N THR A 567 -7.32 -37.65 -15.58
CA THR A 567 -6.03 -37.79 -14.90
C THR A 567 -5.41 -36.41 -14.71
N PHE A 568 -4.84 -36.14 -13.55
CA PHE A 568 -3.99 -34.99 -13.28
C PHE A 568 -2.59 -35.46 -12.91
N GLU A 569 -1.59 -34.80 -13.48
CA GLU A 569 -0.16 -35.09 -13.31
C GLU A 569 0.43 -34.13 -12.27
N ARG A 570 1.25 -34.65 -11.37
CA ARG A 570 1.92 -33.81 -10.36
C ARG A 570 2.96 -32.93 -11.04
N VAL A 571 2.88 -31.64 -10.75
CA VAL A 571 3.80 -30.59 -11.21
C VAL A 571 4.75 -30.16 -10.09
N TYR A 572 4.27 -30.10 -8.85
CA TYR A 572 5.03 -29.63 -7.68
C TYR A 572 4.58 -30.33 -6.40
N GLY A 573 5.50 -30.39 -5.42
CA GLY A 573 5.25 -30.94 -4.10
C GLY A 573 5.31 -32.47 -4.04
N SER A 574 4.81 -33.04 -2.94
CA SER A 574 4.82 -34.49 -2.67
C SER A 574 3.48 -35.16 -3.06
N GLY A 575 3.41 -36.49 -2.94
CA GLY A 575 2.21 -37.29 -3.25
C GLY A 575 2.40 -38.29 -4.40
N PRO A 576 1.33 -38.83 -4.99
CA PRO A 576 1.41 -39.66 -6.20
C PRO A 576 1.86 -38.88 -7.45
N SER A 577 2.47 -39.55 -8.44
CA SER A 577 2.82 -38.89 -9.72
C SER A 577 1.59 -38.51 -10.55
N THR A 578 0.50 -39.25 -10.38
CA THR A 578 -0.79 -38.97 -10.99
C THR A 578 -1.93 -39.24 -10.02
N VAL A 579 -2.98 -38.43 -10.11
CA VAL A 579 -4.25 -38.60 -9.40
C VAL A 579 -5.39 -38.51 -10.40
N ARG A 580 -6.60 -38.96 -10.04
CA ARG A 580 -7.76 -38.97 -10.93
C ARG A 580 -8.95 -38.30 -10.28
N SER A 581 -9.62 -37.41 -10.99
CA SER A 581 -10.84 -36.78 -10.51
C SER A 581 -12.03 -37.74 -10.58
N GLY A 582 -12.99 -37.54 -9.67
CA GLY A 582 -14.24 -38.27 -9.61
C GLY A 582 -15.19 -37.96 -10.78
N ALA A 583 -16.31 -38.68 -10.83
CA ALA A 583 -17.37 -38.43 -11.81
C ALA A 583 -18.10 -37.09 -11.56
N ASP A 584 -18.12 -36.67 -10.30
CA ASP A 584 -18.58 -35.39 -9.76
C ASP A 584 -17.58 -34.24 -9.98
N ARG A 585 -16.44 -34.51 -10.64
CA ARG A 585 -15.36 -33.55 -10.92
C ARG A 585 -14.63 -33.04 -9.67
N THR A 586 -14.60 -33.83 -8.60
CA THR A 586 -13.77 -33.53 -7.43
C THR A 586 -12.43 -34.24 -7.51
N LEU A 587 -11.37 -33.59 -7.03
CA LEU A 587 -10.03 -34.14 -6.89
C LEU A 587 -9.66 -34.18 -5.41
N SER A 588 -9.58 -35.38 -4.83
CA SER A 588 -9.19 -35.54 -3.42
C SER A 588 -7.67 -35.48 -3.30
N LEU A 589 -7.17 -34.47 -2.59
CA LEU A 589 -5.74 -34.24 -2.40
C LEU A 589 -5.41 -34.15 -0.91
N THR A 590 -4.36 -34.87 -0.49
CA THR A 590 -3.74 -34.72 0.83
C THR A 590 -2.52 -33.82 0.69
N VAL A 591 -2.53 -32.67 1.36
CA VAL A 591 -1.46 -31.68 1.36
C VAL A 591 -0.66 -31.83 2.67
N PRO A 592 0.67 -31.98 2.63
CA PRO A 592 1.50 -32.02 3.84
C PRO A 592 1.39 -30.74 4.67
N PRO A 593 1.84 -30.76 5.94
CA PRO A 593 1.94 -29.56 6.77
C PRO A 593 2.71 -28.43 6.06
N LEU A 594 2.26 -27.19 6.25
CA LEU A 594 2.98 -25.96 5.86
C LEU A 594 3.61 -26.04 4.46
N SER A 595 2.83 -26.46 3.45
CA SER A 595 3.34 -26.72 2.11
C SER A 595 2.28 -26.59 1.02
N ALA A 596 2.74 -26.54 -0.23
CA ALA A 596 1.93 -26.58 -1.43
C ALA A 596 2.17 -27.83 -2.29
N ILE A 597 1.12 -28.23 -3.02
CA ILE A 597 1.17 -29.21 -4.11
C ILE A 597 0.47 -28.63 -5.34
N VAL A 598 0.95 -29.00 -6.53
CA VAL A 598 0.35 -28.57 -7.81
C VAL A 598 0.15 -29.77 -8.71
N TYR A 599 -1.05 -29.87 -9.28
CA TYR A 599 -1.42 -30.91 -10.24
C TYR A 599 -2.02 -30.29 -11.50
N ALA A 600 -1.58 -30.73 -12.67
CA ALA A 600 -2.08 -30.25 -13.95
C ALA A 600 -2.91 -31.33 -14.66
N SER A 601 -4.07 -30.94 -15.17
CA SER A 601 -4.94 -31.82 -15.95
C SER A 601 -4.21 -32.42 -17.15
N GLY A 602 -4.32 -33.74 -17.37
CA GLY A 602 -3.70 -34.42 -18.51
C GLY A 602 -4.40 -34.14 -19.85
N GLY A 603 -5.59 -33.55 -19.82
CA GLY A 603 -6.38 -33.19 -21.00
C GLY A 603 -6.96 -31.78 -20.88
N ARG A 604 -7.57 -31.31 -21.98
CA ARG A 604 -8.19 -29.98 -22.02
C ARG A 604 -9.45 -29.92 -21.17
N ILE A 605 -9.74 -28.73 -20.64
CA ILE A 605 -11.04 -28.37 -20.08
C ILE A 605 -12.12 -28.67 -21.13
N PRO A 606 -13.18 -29.42 -20.79
CA PRO A 606 -14.24 -29.72 -21.73
C PRO A 606 -14.89 -28.45 -22.28
N LYS A 607 -15.00 -28.37 -23.60
CA LYS A 607 -15.67 -27.26 -24.27
C LYS A 607 -17.17 -27.28 -24.01
N SER A 608 -17.75 -26.10 -23.84
CA SER A 608 -19.20 -25.90 -23.94
C SER A 608 -19.71 -26.31 -25.33
N LYS A 609 -20.89 -26.92 -25.39
CA LYS A 609 -21.52 -27.36 -26.66
C LYS A 609 -22.22 -26.22 -27.42
N ALA A 610 -22.57 -25.15 -26.72
CA ALA A 610 -23.23 -23.97 -27.23
C ALA A 610 -22.96 -22.80 -26.28
N ALA A 611 -23.26 -21.57 -26.73
CA ALA A 611 -23.10 -20.38 -25.91
C ALA A 611 -23.89 -20.50 -24.58
N PRO A 612 -23.25 -20.31 -23.41
CA PRO A 612 -23.95 -20.36 -22.14
C PRO A 612 -24.90 -19.16 -22.00
N ALA A 613 -26.02 -19.35 -21.32
CA ALA A 613 -26.91 -18.24 -20.98
C ALA A 613 -26.22 -17.33 -19.95
N VAL A 614 -26.31 -16.01 -20.15
CA VAL A 614 -25.78 -14.99 -19.23
C VAL A 614 -26.87 -14.02 -18.81
N THR A 615 -26.96 -13.76 -17.52
CA THR A 615 -27.94 -12.82 -16.94
C THR A 615 -27.27 -11.85 -16.00
N LEU A 616 -27.60 -10.57 -16.15
CA LEU A 616 -27.19 -9.52 -15.22
C LEU A 616 -28.10 -9.51 -13.99
N ALA A 617 -27.47 -9.45 -12.81
CA ALA A 617 -28.12 -8.99 -11.60
C ALA A 617 -28.50 -7.50 -11.74
N THR A 618 -29.37 -7.00 -10.87
CA THR A 618 -29.65 -5.55 -10.80
C THR A 618 -28.39 -4.82 -10.36
N PRO A 619 -27.81 -3.93 -11.20
CA PRO A 619 -26.64 -3.16 -10.79
C PRO A 619 -26.98 -2.26 -9.60
N ALA A 620 -26.07 -2.20 -8.63
CA ALA A 620 -26.27 -1.46 -7.39
C ALA A 620 -24.97 -0.74 -7.00
N PRO A 621 -25.03 0.35 -6.21
CA PRO A 621 -23.84 0.91 -5.60
C PRO A 621 -23.06 -0.16 -4.83
N ALA A 622 -21.74 -0.13 -4.88
CA ALA A 622 -20.91 -0.95 -4.03
C ALA A 622 -21.16 -0.60 -2.55
N ALA A 623 -20.94 -1.54 -1.64
CA ALA A 623 -21.15 -1.30 -0.22
C ALA A 623 -20.08 -0.36 0.34
N GLU A 624 -18.86 -0.46 -0.20
CA GLU A 624 -17.66 0.23 0.25
C GLU A 624 -17.43 1.59 -0.41
N SER A 625 -18.07 1.86 -1.56
CA SER A 625 -17.99 3.16 -2.23
C SER A 625 -19.22 3.46 -3.09
N ARG A 626 -19.77 4.67 -2.96
CA ARG A 626 -20.81 5.25 -3.83
C ARG A 626 -20.24 5.71 -5.17
N GLY A 627 -18.93 5.89 -5.28
CA GLY A 627 -18.25 6.14 -6.54
C GLY A 627 -18.23 4.93 -7.48
N ARG A 628 -18.55 3.73 -6.99
CA ARG A 628 -18.49 2.48 -7.76
C ARG A 628 -19.86 1.80 -7.85
N MET A 629 -20.22 1.36 -9.05
CA MET A 629 -21.40 0.51 -9.27
C MET A 629 -20.96 -0.95 -9.42
N ARG A 630 -21.45 -1.83 -8.53
CA ARG A 630 -21.28 -3.27 -8.66
C ARG A 630 -22.20 -3.80 -9.77
N VAL A 631 -21.59 -4.38 -10.80
CA VAL A 631 -22.27 -5.01 -11.92
C VAL A 631 -21.90 -6.49 -11.93
N GLU A 632 -22.87 -7.37 -11.72
CA GLU A 632 -22.64 -8.81 -11.56
C GLU A 632 -23.42 -9.61 -12.61
N ALA A 633 -22.80 -10.68 -13.12
CA ALA A 633 -23.41 -11.59 -14.07
C ALA A 633 -23.37 -13.04 -13.57
N SER A 634 -24.47 -13.75 -13.79
CA SER A 634 -24.52 -15.21 -13.63
C SER A 634 -24.42 -15.87 -15.01
N VAL A 635 -23.60 -16.90 -15.12
CA VAL A 635 -23.41 -17.70 -16.34
C VAL A 635 -23.88 -19.13 -16.09
N ALA A 636 -24.76 -19.64 -16.94
CA ALA A 636 -25.22 -21.01 -16.85
C ALA A 636 -24.15 -22.00 -17.37
N GLY A 637 -23.94 -23.11 -16.64
CA GLY A 637 -23.05 -24.20 -17.05
C GLY A 637 -21.83 -24.33 -16.14
N SER A 638 -20.84 -25.10 -16.58
CA SER A 638 -19.72 -25.55 -15.71
C SER A 638 -18.39 -25.67 -16.46
N SER A 639 -18.19 -24.86 -17.50
CA SER A 639 -16.90 -24.73 -18.18
C SER A 639 -16.16 -23.45 -17.75
N PHE A 640 -15.00 -23.19 -18.36
CA PHE A 640 -14.28 -21.94 -18.19
C PHE A 640 -14.91 -20.84 -19.04
N TYR A 641 -15.17 -19.69 -18.41
CA TYR A 641 -15.82 -18.55 -19.03
C TYR A 641 -15.08 -17.25 -18.68
N GLU A 642 -15.17 -16.29 -19.57
CA GLU A 642 -14.77 -14.91 -19.36
C GLU A 642 -16.00 -14.03 -19.65
N VAL A 643 -16.28 -13.04 -18.80
CA VAL A 643 -17.47 -12.18 -18.92
C VAL A 643 -17.04 -10.73 -19.07
N THR A 644 -17.29 -10.17 -20.26
CA THR A 644 -17.05 -8.75 -20.54
C THR A 644 -18.28 -7.94 -20.19
N PHE A 645 -18.09 -6.89 -19.39
CA PHE A 645 -19.14 -5.96 -19.01
C PHE A 645 -19.07 -4.70 -19.87
N TYR A 646 -20.24 -4.16 -20.21
CA TYR A 646 -20.40 -2.95 -20.99
C TYR A 646 -21.32 -1.97 -20.28
N ALA A 647 -20.99 -0.68 -20.35
CA ALA A 647 -21.83 0.42 -19.88
C ALA A 647 -22.15 1.42 -21.00
N ARG A 648 -23.23 2.19 -20.84
CA ARG A 648 -23.47 3.42 -21.60
C ARG A 648 -24.32 4.40 -20.79
N THR A 649 -24.12 5.69 -21.04
CA THR A 649 -24.96 6.78 -20.52
C THR A 649 -25.84 7.34 -21.63
N GLY A 650 -27.11 7.61 -21.33
CA GLY A 650 -28.08 8.14 -22.31
C GLY A 650 -28.19 7.29 -23.60
N SER A 651 -28.10 7.95 -24.76
CA SER A 651 -28.08 7.32 -26.09
C SER A 651 -26.67 7.05 -26.62
N GLY A 652 -25.65 7.17 -25.76
CA GLY A 652 -24.24 6.93 -26.12
C GLY A 652 -23.94 5.50 -26.56
N SER A 653 -22.72 5.29 -27.06
CA SER A 653 -22.20 3.99 -27.45
C SER A 653 -21.92 3.11 -26.23
N TRP A 654 -22.02 1.79 -26.40
CA TRP A 654 -21.59 0.83 -25.40
C TRP A 654 -20.07 0.81 -25.30
N THR A 655 -19.53 1.03 -24.11
CA THR A 655 -18.10 0.96 -23.81
C THR A 655 -17.82 -0.25 -22.90
N PRO A 656 -16.75 -1.00 -23.13
CA PRO A 656 -16.32 -2.04 -22.20
C PRO A 656 -15.88 -1.39 -20.87
N ILE A 657 -16.15 -2.05 -19.76
CA ILE A 657 -15.83 -1.58 -18.39
C ILE A 657 -15.14 -2.68 -17.56
N GLY A 658 -14.51 -3.63 -18.24
CA GLY A 658 -13.82 -4.77 -17.63
C GLY A 658 -14.26 -6.13 -18.14
N THR A 659 -13.37 -7.11 -18.00
CA THR A 659 -13.64 -8.53 -18.28
C THR A 659 -13.12 -9.39 -17.15
N ASP A 660 -14.03 -10.11 -16.51
CA ASP A 660 -13.74 -10.97 -15.38
C ASP A 660 -13.68 -12.44 -15.82
N ASP A 661 -12.72 -13.18 -15.28
CA ASP A 661 -12.48 -14.60 -15.58
C ASP A 661 -12.60 -15.50 -14.33
N SER A 662 -13.06 -14.94 -13.21
CA SER A 662 -13.31 -15.64 -11.96
C SER A 662 -14.76 -15.47 -11.51
N ALA A 663 -15.42 -16.57 -11.14
CA ALA A 663 -16.77 -16.49 -10.60
C ALA A 663 -16.73 -16.19 -9.08
N PRO A 664 -17.66 -15.37 -8.53
CA PRO A 664 -18.78 -14.72 -9.20
C PRO A 664 -18.33 -13.58 -10.14
N TYR A 665 -18.78 -13.60 -11.40
CA TYR A 665 -18.33 -12.64 -12.40
C TYR A 665 -18.87 -11.25 -12.11
N ARG A 666 -17.99 -10.28 -11.83
CA ARG A 666 -18.39 -8.91 -11.53
C ARG A 666 -17.33 -7.89 -11.89
N VAL A 667 -17.78 -6.65 -12.03
CA VAL A 667 -16.93 -5.45 -12.13
C VAL A 667 -17.49 -4.36 -11.24
N PHE A 668 -16.61 -3.47 -10.79
CA PHE A 668 -16.94 -2.28 -10.02
C PHE A 668 -16.74 -1.07 -10.93
N HIS A 669 -17.77 -0.69 -11.69
CA HIS A 669 -17.68 0.40 -12.66
C HIS A 669 -17.55 1.75 -11.95
N ASP A 670 -16.49 2.50 -12.26
CA ASP A 670 -16.33 3.87 -11.76
C ASP A 670 -17.39 4.80 -12.36
N VAL A 671 -18.15 5.43 -11.48
CA VAL A 671 -19.16 6.45 -11.81
C VAL A 671 -18.93 7.74 -11.04
N SER A 672 -17.77 7.89 -10.39
CA SER A 672 -17.44 9.03 -9.53
C SER A 672 -17.51 10.38 -10.27
N SER A 673 -17.18 10.39 -11.57
CA SER A 673 -17.26 11.56 -12.45
C SER A 673 -18.69 11.89 -12.95
N LEU A 674 -19.65 10.98 -12.80
CA LEU A 674 -21.03 11.14 -13.27
C LEU A 674 -21.91 11.78 -12.19
N ARG A 675 -22.81 12.69 -12.58
CA ARG A 675 -23.74 13.32 -11.62
C ARG A 675 -24.68 12.30 -10.99
N ALA A 676 -25.03 12.51 -9.72
CA ALA A 676 -26.05 11.71 -9.04
C ALA A 676 -27.36 11.69 -9.86
N GLY A 677 -28.05 10.55 -9.86
CA GLY A 677 -29.28 10.35 -10.62
C GLY A 677 -29.10 10.06 -12.12
N THR A 678 -27.88 10.25 -12.68
CA THR A 678 -27.59 9.93 -14.09
C THR A 678 -27.93 8.48 -14.40
N PRO A 679 -28.76 8.20 -15.43
CA PRO A 679 -29.09 6.83 -15.81
C PRO A 679 -27.92 6.18 -16.55
N VAL A 680 -27.52 4.99 -16.10
CA VAL A 680 -26.50 4.15 -16.73
C VAL A 680 -27.13 2.81 -17.12
N GLN A 681 -26.85 2.34 -18.32
CA GLN A 681 -27.29 1.02 -18.79
C GLN A 681 -26.11 0.07 -18.87
N TYR A 682 -26.35 -1.20 -18.56
CA TYR A 682 -25.34 -2.25 -18.50
C TYR A 682 -25.73 -3.46 -19.34
N ARG A 683 -24.73 -4.13 -19.92
CA ARG A 683 -24.81 -5.44 -20.60
C ARG A 683 -23.61 -6.30 -20.22
N ALA A 684 -23.77 -7.61 -20.22
CA ALA A 684 -22.68 -8.57 -20.11
C ALA A 684 -22.61 -9.43 -21.38
N VAL A 685 -21.39 -9.79 -21.79
CA VAL A 685 -21.13 -10.73 -22.88
C VAL A 685 -20.25 -11.83 -22.33
N VAL A 686 -20.75 -13.07 -22.31
CA VAL A 686 -19.95 -14.23 -21.95
C VAL A 686 -19.20 -14.76 -23.16
N LEU A 687 -17.94 -15.13 -22.97
CA LEU A 687 -17.08 -15.85 -23.90
C LEU A 687 -16.70 -17.19 -23.26
N ASP A 688 -17.06 -18.30 -23.90
CA ASP A 688 -16.67 -19.63 -23.43
C ASP A 688 -15.36 -20.13 -24.07
N ASN A 689 -14.80 -21.20 -23.51
CA ASN A 689 -13.63 -21.88 -24.07
C ASN A 689 -13.85 -22.60 -25.42
N GLY A 690 -15.10 -22.66 -25.89
CA GLY A 690 -15.49 -23.08 -27.23
C GLY A 690 -15.47 -21.93 -28.25
N ARG A 691 -15.26 -20.68 -27.81
CA ARG A 691 -15.39 -19.43 -28.57
C ARG A 691 -16.83 -19.08 -28.95
N HIS A 692 -17.82 -19.61 -28.23
CA HIS A 692 -19.19 -19.13 -28.35
C HIS A 692 -19.39 -17.91 -27.46
N THR A 693 -20.26 -16.99 -27.91
CA THR A 693 -20.63 -15.80 -27.15
C THR A 693 -22.14 -15.67 -27.01
N ALA A 694 -22.59 -15.17 -25.86
CA ALA A 694 -23.96 -14.74 -25.65
C ALA A 694 -23.99 -13.39 -24.93
N THR A 695 -25.00 -12.56 -25.23
CA THR A 695 -25.18 -11.24 -24.62
C THR A 695 -26.41 -11.24 -23.72
N SER A 696 -26.29 -10.65 -22.54
CA SER A 696 -27.39 -10.49 -21.60
C SER A 696 -28.43 -9.48 -22.12
N GLN A 697 -29.64 -9.54 -21.57
CA GLN A 697 -30.53 -8.37 -21.63
C GLN A 697 -29.88 -7.17 -20.92
N SER A 698 -30.22 -5.96 -21.35
CA SER A 698 -29.73 -4.75 -20.68
C SER A 698 -30.44 -4.51 -19.35
N ARG A 699 -29.69 -4.04 -18.35
CA ARG A 699 -30.23 -3.51 -17.08
C ARG A 699 -29.88 -2.04 -16.96
N SER A 700 -30.67 -1.28 -16.21
CA SER A 700 -30.42 0.14 -15.96
C SER A 700 -30.35 0.39 -14.47
N ALA A 701 -29.48 1.30 -14.08
CA ALA A 701 -29.36 1.82 -12.72
C ALA A 701 -29.14 3.33 -12.78
N ARG A 702 -29.18 3.99 -11.62
CA ARG A 702 -28.85 5.40 -11.50
C ARG A 702 -27.61 5.54 -10.63
N VAL A 703 -26.76 6.50 -10.99
CA VAL A 703 -25.64 6.90 -10.14
C VAL A 703 -26.20 7.33 -8.78
N PRO A 704 -25.69 6.80 -7.66
CA PRO A 704 -26.18 7.16 -6.34
C PRO A 704 -25.84 8.62 -6.01
N ALA A 705 -26.54 9.20 -5.03
CA ALA A 705 -26.05 10.39 -4.36
C ALA A 705 -24.76 10.04 -3.58
N PRO A 706 -23.84 10.99 -3.38
CA PRO A 706 -22.70 10.73 -2.53
C PRO A 706 -23.14 10.38 -1.10
N ASN A 707 -22.28 9.67 -0.39
CA ASN A 707 -22.41 9.46 1.04
C ASN A 707 -21.59 10.53 1.76
N LEU A 708 -22.18 11.18 2.77
CA LEU A 708 -21.49 12.16 3.60
C LEU A 708 -21.43 11.61 5.03
N THR A 709 -20.22 11.45 5.56
CA THR A 709 -19.98 10.81 6.85
C THR A 709 -19.21 11.76 7.76
N ILE A 710 -19.71 12.00 8.98
CA ILE A 710 -18.92 12.65 10.03
C ILE A 710 -17.99 11.62 10.65
N GLU A 711 -16.70 11.92 10.73
CA GLU A 711 -15.64 11.08 11.30
C GLU A 711 -15.20 11.54 12.69
N ALA A 712 -15.23 12.85 12.96
CA ALA A 712 -14.89 13.45 14.25
C ALA A 712 -15.97 14.45 14.69
N PRO A 713 -16.24 14.62 16.01
CA PRO A 713 -15.66 13.88 17.16
C PRO A 713 -16.13 12.41 17.17
N VAL A 714 -15.62 11.51 18.02
CA VAL A 714 -16.10 10.10 18.05
C VAL A 714 -17.56 10.02 18.53
N GLU A 715 -18.39 9.13 17.96
CA GLU A 715 -19.78 8.95 18.43
C GLU A 715 -19.81 8.54 19.91
N GLY A 716 -20.62 9.22 20.70
CA GLY A 716 -20.81 8.95 22.12
C GLY A 716 -19.71 9.47 23.04
N SER A 717 -18.63 10.07 22.50
CA SER A 717 -17.53 10.59 23.29
C SER A 717 -17.95 11.80 24.13
N ASN A 718 -17.17 12.08 25.16
CA ASN A 718 -17.22 13.31 25.93
C ASN A 718 -16.34 14.37 25.24
N VAL A 719 -16.84 15.59 25.16
CA VAL A 719 -16.17 16.73 24.51
C VAL A 719 -16.25 17.97 25.38
N ARG A 720 -15.29 18.88 25.21
CA ARG A 720 -15.25 20.17 25.91
C ARG A 720 -14.53 21.20 25.04
N GLY A 721 -14.82 22.48 25.28
CA GLY A 721 -14.10 23.59 24.67
C GLY A 721 -14.26 23.60 23.17
N ARG A 722 -13.14 23.69 22.44
CA ARG A 722 -13.13 23.68 20.97
C ARG A 722 -13.11 22.26 20.44
N VAL A 723 -14.18 21.87 19.75
CA VAL A 723 -14.40 20.53 19.20
C VAL A 723 -14.22 20.55 17.69
N GLU A 724 -13.39 19.66 17.16
CA GLU A 724 -13.31 19.43 15.72
C GLU A 724 -14.52 18.60 15.24
N VAL A 725 -15.22 19.09 14.23
CA VAL A 725 -16.28 18.37 13.53
C VAL A 725 -15.79 18.14 12.10
N ARG A 726 -15.37 16.91 11.80
CA ARG A 726 -14.79 16.53 10.50
C ARG A 726 -15.71 15.56 9.77
N ALA A 727 -15.87 15.75 8.46
CA ALA A 727 -16.62 14.88 7.58
C ALA A 727 -15.84 14.54 6.30
N VAL A 728 -16.23 13.45 5.65
CA VAL A 728 -15.73 13.03 4.33
C VAL A 728 -16.91 12.74 3.40
N ALA A 729 -16.71 12.89 2.09
CA ALA A 729 -17.69 12.59 1.07
C ALA A 729 -17.19 11.46 0.16
N ASP A 730 -18.08 10.54 -0.22
CA ASP A 730 -17.79 9.44 -1.15
C ASP A 730 -18.87 9.38 -2.25
N PRO A 731 -18.51 9.46 -3.56
CA PRO A 731 -17.19 9.84 -4.03
C PRO A 731 -16.89 11.29 -3.64
N GLU A 732 -15.63 11.57 -3.36
CA GLU A 732 -15.13 12.92 -3.18
C GLU A 732 -15.15 13.68 -4.52
N ARG A 733 -15.41 15.00 -4.48
CA ARG A 733 -15.25 15.91 -5.61
C ARG A 733 -14.74 17.27 -5.16
N ALA A 734 -13.81 17.84 -5.92
CA ALA A 734 -13.31 19.20 -5.69
C ALA A 734 -14.43 20.28 -5.62
N THR A 735 -15.57 20.06 -6.28
CA THR A 735 -16.72 20.98 -6.25
C THR A 735 -17.59 20.89 -5.01
N HIS A 736 -17.33 19.94 -4.11
CA HIS A 736 -18.14 19.72 -2.92
C HIS A 736 -17.90 20.82 -1.88
N VAL A 737 -18.99 21.24 -1.26
CA VAL A 737 -19.02 22.26 -0.20
C VAL A 737 -19.93 21.75 0.91
N VAL A 738 -19.38 21.58 2.10
CA VAL A 738 -20.02 20.95 3.25
C VAL A 738 -20.31 21.99 4.32
N ARG A 739 -21.58 22.09 4.72
CA ARG A 739 -22.02 22.94 5.83
C ARG A 739 -22.23 22.08 7.09
N PHE A 740 -21.65 22.51 8.20
CA PHE A 740 -21.80 21.84 9.49
C PHE A 740 -22.85 22.52 10.36
N GLU A 741 -23.62 21.73 11.09
CA GLU A 741 -24.65 22.23 12.01
C GLU A 741 -24.60 21.49 13.36
N ARG A 742 -24.88 22.23 14.44
CA ARG A 742 -25.00 21.72 15.82
C ARG A 742 -26.44 21.79 16.30
N SER A 743 -26.89 20.81 17.09
CA SER A 743 -28.11 20.85 17.90
C SER A 743 -27.77 20.46 19.35
N VAL A 744 -28.19 21.28 20.32
CA VAL A 744 -27.96 21.06 21.76
C VAL A 744 -29.26 20.57 22.41
N ASP A 745 -29.21 19.48 23.17
CA ASP A 745 -30.32 18.90 23.94
C ASP A 745 -31.67 18.84 23.18
N GLY A 746 -31.63 18.39 21.92
CA GLY A 746 -32.87 18.26 21.13
C GLY A 746 -33.29 19.53 20.37
N GLY A 747 -32.64 20.67 20.61
CA GLY A 747 -33.01 21.99 20.07
C GLY A 747 -32.79 22.17 18.56
N ALA A 748 -33.02 23.39 18.09
CA ALA A 748 -32.86 23.73 16.67
C ALA A 748 -31.41 23.56 16.18
N TRP A 749 -31.26 23.19 14.91
CA TRP A 749 -29.96 23.12 14.25
C TRP A 749 -29.41 24.52 13.99
N THR A 750 -28.20 24.78 14.44
CA THR A 750 -27.48 26.05 14.28
C THR A 750 -26.25 25.81 13.39
N PRO A 751 -26.00 26.63 12.35
CA PRO A 751 -24.80 26.51 11.53
C PRO A 751 -23.52 26.75 12.35
N LEU A 752 -22.51 25.92 12.12
CA LEU A 752 -21.16 26.08 12.68
C LEU A 752 -20.23 26.75 11.67
N GLY A 753 -20.33 26.36 10.41
CA GLY A 753 -19.45 26.81 9.34
C GLY A 753 -19.75 26.09 8.02
N THR A 754 -19.02 26.48 6.99
CA THR A 754 -19.01 25.82 5.70
C THR A 754 -17.57 25.69 5.27
N ASP A 755 -17.25 24.55 4.68
CA ASP A 755 -15.91 24.21 4.28
C ASP A 755 -15.94 23.50 2.92
N SER A 756 -14.90 23.73 2.13
CA SER A 756 -14.64 23.16 0.83
C SER A 756 -13.30 22.41 0.73
N SER A 757 -12.54 22.23 1.80
CA SER A 757 -11.14 21.78 1.85
C SER A 757 -10.91 20.27 1.63
N SER A 758 -11.56 19.68 0.62
CA SER A 758 -11.50 18.23 0.38
C SER A 758 -10.07 17.68 0.27
N PRO A 759 -9.86 16.37 0.56
CA PRO A 759 -10.87 15.31 0.71
C PRO A 759 -11.56 15.23 2.07
N ALA A 760 -11.08 15.96 3.08
CA ALA A 760 -11.70 16.00 4.41
C ALA A 760 -12.20 17.40 4.71
N TYR A 761 -13.45 17.47 5.17
CA TYR A 761 -14.12 18.72 5.48
C TYR A 761 -14.16 18.96 6.98
N THR A 762 -13.84 20.14 7.48
CA THR A 762 -13.76 20.42 8.92
C THR A 762 -14.46 21.72 9.30
N ALA A 763 -15.13 21.70 10.46
CA ALA A 763 -15.53 22.90 11.18
C ALA A 763 -15.15 22.76 12.65
N PHE A 764 -14.96 23.88 13.35
CA PHE A 764 -14.73 23.87 14.80
C PHE A 764 -15.94 24.43 15.54
N ASP A 765 -16.37 23.72 16.57
CA ASP A 765 -17.42 24.15 17.48
C ASP A 765 -16.85 24.56 18.84
N ASP A 766 -17.06 25.81 19.24
CA ASP A 766 -16.68 26.29 20.56
C ASP A 766 -17.83 26.11 21.55
N LEU A 767 -17.76 25.02 22.31
CA LEU A 767 -18.73 24.67 23.34
C LEU A 767 -18.57 25.52 24.61
N ALA A 768 -17.38 26.09 24.86
CA ALA A 768 -17.16 26.92 26.04
C ALA A 768 -18.05 28.17 26.01
N ALA A 769 -18.29 28.71 24.80
CA ALA A 769 -19.18 29.84 24.59
C ALA A 769 -20.66 29.56 24.91
N LEU A 770 -21.05 28.29 25.07
CA LEU A 770 -22.45 27.88 25.23
C LEU A 770 -22.88 27.64 26.68
N ASN A 771 -21.95 27.62 27.65
CA ASN A 771 -22.25 27.39 29.07
C ASN A 771 -23.12 26.15 29.34
N LEU A 772 -22.78 25.01 28.72
CA LEU A 772 -23.56 23.76 28.82
C LEU A 772 -23.40 23.08 30.19
N ALA A 773 -24.42 22.35 30.63
CA ALA A 773 -24.32 21.49 31.81
C ALA A 773 -23.58 20.19 31.47
N THR A 774 -22.87 19.60 32.43
CA THR A 774 -22.26 18.28 32.27
C THR A 774 -23.29 17.25 31.83
N GLY A 775 -22.97 16.46 30.81
CA GLY A 775 -23.84 15.44 30.25
C GLY A 775 -24.83 15.93 29.20
N THR A 776 -24.93 17.25 28.95
CA THR A 776 -25.74 17.81 27.85
C THR A 776 -25.33 17.16 26.53
N GLN A 777 -26.33 16.73 25.74
CA GLN A 777 -26.09 16.15 24.44
C GLN A 777 -25.83 17.24 23.41
N VAL A 778 -24.73 17.10 22.68
CA VAL A 778 -24.42 17.90 21.50
C VAL A 778 -24.47 17.00 20.28
N ARG A 779 -25.26 17.38 19.30
CA ARG A 779 -25.47 16.62 18.06
C ARG A 779 -24.95 17.39 16.88
N TYR A 780 -24.22 16.72 16.00
CA TYR A 780 -23.66 17.29 14.79
C TYR A 780 -24.26 16.63 13.55
N ARG A 781 -24.44 17.41 12.49
CA ARG A 781 -24.68 16.90 11.14
C ARG A 781 -23.95 17.75 10.11
N ALA A 782 -23.59 17.13 9.01
CA ALA A 782 -23.01 17.77 7.85
C ALA A 782 -24.03 17.78 6.72
N VAL A 783 -24.04 18.83 5.91
CA VAL A 783 -24.95 19.01 4.78
C VAL A 783 -24.12 19.41 3.56
N LEU A 784 -24.00 18.50 2.60
CA LEU A 784 -23.37 18.70 1.31
C LEU A 784 -24.42 19.17 0.30
N ARG A 785 -24.09 20.18 -0.51
CA ARG A 785 -24.94 20.64 -1.62
C ARG A 785 -24.30 20.32 -2.97
N GLU A 786 -25.00 19.55 -3.79
CA GLU A 786 -24.61 19.27 -5.17
C GLU A 786 -24.89 20.49 -6.08
N PRO A 787 -24.17 20.64 -7.21
CA PRO A 787 -24.37 21.76 -8.15
C PRO A 787 -25.78 21.88 -8.73
N ASP A 788 -26.55 20.78 -8.76
CA ASP A 788 -27.95 20.77 -9.21
C ASP A 788 -28.95 21.20 -8.12
N GLY A 789 -28.47 21.52 -6.93
CA GLY A 789 -29.26 21.95 -5.78
C GLY A 789 -29.70 20.82 -4.84
N THR A 790 -29.41 19.56 -5.17
CA THR A 790 -29.66 18.41 -4.28
C THR A 790 -28.82 18.51 -3.02
N THR A 791 -29.38 18.14 -1.87
CA THR A 791 -28.66 18.14 -0.59
C THR A 791 -28.49 16.72 -0.06
N VAL A 792 -27.30 16.38 0.39
CA VAL A 792 -26.99 15.15 1.12
C VAL A 792 -26.68 15.52 2.57
N THR A 793 -27.39 14.90 3.51
CA THR A 793 -27.19 15.12 4.94
C THR A 793 -26.58 13.87 5.55
N SER A 794 -25.54 14.04 6.37
CA SER A 794 -24.91 12.94 7.07
C SER A 794 -25.85 12.30 8.10
N ALA A 795 -25.50 11.11 8.57
CA ALA A 795 -26.01 10.64 9.85
C ALA A 795 -25.68 11.66 10.96
N VAL A 796 -26.57 11.77 11.96
CA VAL A 796 -26.32 12.61 13.12
C VAL A 796 -25.29 11.92 14.00
N ARG A 797 -24.26 12.68 14.39
CA ARG A 797 -23.28 12.24 15.37
C ARG A 797 -23.59 12.89 16.72
N THR A 798 -23.66 12.11 17.80
CA THR A 798 -24.01 12.59 19.15
C THR A 798 -22.83 12.45 20.09
N VAL A 799 -22.50 13.52 20.80
CA VAL A 799 -21.50 13.55 21.88
C VAL A 799 -22.10 14.17 23.14
N ARG A 800 -21.34 14.12 24.24
CA ARG A 800 -21.74 14.69 25.53
C ARG A 800 -20.77 15.77 25.98
N TYR A 801 -21.28 16.87 26.52
CA TYR A 801 -20.41 17.87 27.14
C TYR A 801 -19.86 17.34 28.47
N ALA A 802 -18.53 17.30 28.61
CA ALA A 802 -17.86 16.67 29.75
C ALA A 802 -17.95 17.46 31.07
N GLY A 803 -18.20 18.78 31.00
CA GLY A 803 -18.12 19.66 32.16
C GLY A 803 -16.69 20.16 32.44
N PRO A 804 -16.36 20.50 33.69
CA PRO A 804 -15.03 21.01 34.04
C PRO A 804 -13.93 19.94 33.88
N PRO A 805 -12.66 20.34 33.68
CA PRO A 805 -11.54 19.41 33.60
C PRO A 805 -11.37 18.51 34.81
N LEU A 806 -11.03 17.26 34.54
CA LEU A 806 -10.55 16.33 35.56
C LEU A 806 -9.14 16.72 35.97
N GLU A 807 -8.92 16.83 37.28
CA GLU A 807 -7.57 17.03 37.85
C GLU A 807 -6.84 15.70 38.04
N VAL A 808 -7.59 14.58 38.13
CA VAL A 808 -7.07 13.25 38.43
C VAL A 808 -7.83 12.18 37.63
N ALA A 809 -7.09 11.22 37.06
CA ALA A 809 -7.63 9.94 36.58
C ALA A 809 -7.16 8.79 37.47
N THR A 810 -7.95 7.73 37.59
CA THR A 810 -7.60 6.57 38.42
C THR A 810 -7.37 5.32 37.55
N LEU A 811 -6.18 4.73 37.66
CA LEU A 811 -5.89 3.40 37.13
C LEU A 811 -5.91 2.38 38.27
N ARG A 812 -6.63 1.28 38.08
CA ARG A 812 -6.67 0.16 39.03
C ARG A 812 -5.99 -1.07 38.46
N TYR A 813 -5.04 -1.63 39.20
CA TYR A 813 -4.29 -2.82 38.82
C TYR A 813 -4.55 -3.98 39.77
N LEU A 814 -4.97 -5.13 39.22
CA LEU A 814 -5.20 -6.35 39.98
C LEU A 814 -4.07 -7.35 39.75
N ARG A 815 -3.39 -7.70 40.83
CA ARG A 815 -2.55 -8.89 40.94
C ARG A 815 -3.25 -9.91 41.83
N PRO A 816 -3.67 -11.09 41.32
CA PRO A 816 -4.36 -12.10 42.12
C PRO A 816 -3.61 -12.56 43.37
N ALA A 817 -2.27 -12.55 43.33
CA ALA A 817 -1.42 -12.91 44.47
C ALA A 817 -1.24 -11.77 45.49
N GLY A 818 -1.71 -10.56 45.20
CA GLY A 818 -1.57 -9.39 46.08
C GLY A 818 -0.13 -8.89 46.26
N ASP A 819 0.80 -9.37 45.43
CA ASP A 819 2.24 -9.13 45.50
C ASP A 819 2.65 -7.88 44.72
N TYR A 820 2.18 -6.72 45.19
CA TYR A 820 2.43 -5.42 44.54
C TYR A 820 3.83 -4.83 44.79
N ASP A 821 4.65 -5.46 45.62
CA ASP A 821 5.95 -4.91 46.02
C ASP A 821 6.85 -4.60 44.79
N GLY A 822 7.21 -3.33 44.66
CA GLY A 822 8.04 -2.81 43.56
C GLY A 822 7.31 -2.56 42.24
N TRP A 823 6.09 -3.07 42.04
CA TRP A 823 5.34 -2.82 40.80
C TRP A 823 4.82 -1.39 40.74
N GLY A 824 5.07 -0.71 39.62
CA GLY A 824 4.64 0.67 39.44
C GLY A 824 4.36 1.04 37.99
N LEU A 825 3.81 2.24 37.84
CA LEU A 825 3.37 2.80 36.57
C LEU A 825 4.47 3.68 35.95
N HIS A 826 4.91 3.34 34.74
CA HIS A 826 5.60 4.28 33.86
C HIS A 826 4.55 5.12 33.15
N LEU A 827 4.76 6.42 33.05
CA LEU A 827 3.83 7.35 32.40
C LEU A 827 4.57 8.25 31.42
N TRP A 828 3.89 8.60 30.32
CA TRP A 828 4.36 9.64 29.39
C TRP A 828 3.20 10.27 28.60
N GLY A 829 3.52 11.36 27.92
CA GLY A 829 2.59 12.12 27.09
C GLY A 829 1.95 13.29 27.81
N ASP A 830 1.30 14.15 27.03
CA ASP A 830 0.87 15.49 27.44
C ASP A 830 -0.33 15.51 28.40
N ALA A 831 -0.99 14.36 28.61
CA ALA A 831 -2.11 14.27 29.54
C ALA A 831 -1.67 14.38 31.01
N VAL A 832 -0.47 13.91 31.32
CA VAL A 832 0.01 13.74 32.69
C VAL A 832 0.69 15.03 33.16
N ASP A 833 0.46 15.39 34.43
CA ASP A 833 1.10 16.56 35.02
C ASP A 833 2.65 16.48 34.90
N PRO A 834 3.33 17.51 34.36
CA PRO A 834 4.77 17.50 34.17
C PRO A 834 5.56 17.30 35.47
N ALA A 835 5.05 17.77 36.61
CA ALA A 835 5.69 17.54 37.91
C ALA A 835 5.60 16.07 38.32
N LEU A 836 4.51 15.37 37.99
CA LEU A 836 4.40 13.91 38.16
C LEU A 836 5.37 13.17 37.24
N LEU A 837 5.40 13.51 35.94
CA LEU A 837 6.33 12.91 34.98
C LEU A 837 7.79 13.05 35.40
N ALA A 838 8.19 14.21 35.94
CA ALA A 838 9.55 14.42 36.45
C ALA A 838 9.94 13.50 37.63
N THR A 839 8.96 12.87 38.28
CA THR A 839 9.23 11.88 39.34
C THR A 839 9.39 10.46 38.81
N ILE A 840 9.04 10.18 37.55
CA ILE A 840 8.99 8.84 36.98
C ILE A 840 10.22 8.59 36.10
N ALA A 841 10.84 7.43 36.28
CA ALA A 841 11.94 6.95 35.44
C ALA A 841 11.82 5.43 35.29
N TRP A 842 12.56 4.84 34.35
CA TRP A 842 12.50 3.39 34.12
C TRP A 842 12.98 2.56 35.32
N ASP A 843 13.93 3.10 36.09
CA ASP A 843 14.41 2.53 37.36
C ASP A 843 13.57 2.97 38.56
N ARG A 844 12.59 3.86 38.37
CA ARG A 844 11.72 4.40 39.42
C ARG A 844 10.29 4.62 38.89
N PRO A 845 9.52 3.55 38.67
CA PRO A 845 8.12 3.67 38.28
C PRO A 845 7.28 4.27 39.41
N MET A 846 6.16 4.90 39.06
CA MET A 846 5.23 5.48 40.03
C MET A 846 4.63 4.40 40.93
N PRO A 847 4.76 4.46 42.26
CA PRO A 847 4.16 3.49 43.17
C PRO A 847 2.64 3.67 43.26
N PRO A 848 1.89 2.65 43.71
CA PRO A 848 0.45 2.79 43.92
C PRO A 848 0.16 3.86 44.96
N THR A 849 -0.83 4.71 44.69
CA THR A 849 -1.34 5.72 45.63
C THR A 849 -1.93 5.04 46.87
N ARG A 850 -2.63 3.91 46.66
CA ARG A 850 -3.18 3.06 47.73
C ARG A 850 -3.48 1.67 47.21
N ILE A 851 -3.60 0.71 48.12
CA ILE A 851 -4.12 -0.62 47.82
C ILE A 851 -5.45 -0.78 48.56
N LYS A 852 -6.52 -1.07 47.82
CA LYS A 852 -7.88 -1.15 48.35
C LYS A 852 -8.66 -2.26 47.63
N ASP A 853 -9.37 -3.07 48.40
CA ASP A 853 -10.26 -4.14 47.90
C ASP A 853 -9.56 -5.11 46.92
N GLY A 854 -8.26 -5.36 47.14
CA GLY A 854 -7.44 -6.23 46.30
C GLY A 854 -6.84 -5.56 45.07
N TRP A 855 -7.08 -4.27 44.84
CA TRP A 855 -6.55 -3.49 43.71
C TRP A 855 -5.50 -2.48 44.18
N ALA A 856 -4.41 -2.36 43.43
CA ALA A 856 -3.53 -1.20 43.50
C ALA A 856 -4.13 -0.05 42.70
N GLU A 857 -4.42 1.07 43.35
CA GLU A 857 -4.97 2.27 42.73
C GLU A 857 -3.87 3.32 42.52
N TYR A 858 -3.82 3.90 41.32
CA TYR A 858 -2.91 4.95 40.91
C TYR A 858 -3.75 6.18 40.55
N ASP A 859 -3.69 7.20 41.39
CA ASP A 859 -4.30 8.50 41.13
C ASP A 859 -3.30 9.35 40.32
N ILE A 860 -3.57 9.50 39.03
CA ILE A 860 -2.71 10.14 38.04
C ILE A 860 -3.14 11.60 37.94
N ALA A 861 -2.29 12.51 38.40
CA ALA A 861 -2.51 13.95 38.24
C ALA A 861 -2.45 14.32 36.74
N LEU A 862 -3.43 15.09 36.28
CA LEU A 862 -3.60 15.44 34.87
C LEU A 862 -3.27 16.90 34.61
N ALA A 863 -2.57 17.16 33.51
CA ALA A 863 -2.45 18.48 32.90
C ALA A 863 -3.56 18.74 31.87
N ASP A 864 -3.95 17.70 31.12
CA ASP A 864 -4.99 17.78 30.09
C ASP A 864 -5.76 16.44 29.99
N ASP A 865 -6.98 16.40 30.50
CA ASP A 865 -7.87 15.23 30.46
C ASP A 865 -8.39 14.90 29.05
N THR A 866 -8.17 15.78 28.07
CA THR A 866 -8.51 15.56 26.65
C THR A 866 -7.41 14.85 25.85
N LYS A 867 -6.27 14.55 26.50
CA LYS A 867 -5.14 13.82 25.92
C LYS A 867 -5.06 12.41 26.50
N PRO A 868 -4.52 11.42 25.77
CA PRO A 868 -4.35 10.07 26.29
C PRO A 868 -3.28 10.02 27.39
N VAL A 869 -3.59 9.33 28.48
CA VAL A 869 -2.58 8.90 29.46
C VAL A 869 -1.94 7.63 28.92
N ASN A 870 -0.66 7.70 28.58
CA ASN A 870 0.10 6.53 28.10
C ASN A 870 0.89 5.92 29.25
N PHE A 871 0.92 4.59 29.33
CA PHE A 871 1.50 3.90 30.48
C PHE A 871 2.00 2.49 30.19
N ILE A 872 2.93 2.04 31.05
CA ILE A 872 3.38 0.65 31.18
C ILE A 872 3.42 0.30 32.67
N MET A 873 3.17 -0.98 33.00
CA MET A 873 3.33 -1.51 34.36
C MET A 873 4.62 -2.35 34.43
N HIS A 874 5.56 -1.97 35.30
CA HIS A 874 6.85 -2.67 35.44
C HIS A 874 7.44 -2.55 36.85
N LEU A 875 8.41 -3.44 37.15
CA LEU A 875 9.34 -3.32 38.27
C LEU A 875 10.48 -2.35 37.91
N PRO A 876 11.20 -1.75 38.88
CA PRO A 876 12.42 -0.97 38.61
C PRO A 876 13.38 -1.69 37.65
N SER A 877 13.71 -1.04 36.52
CA SER A 877 14.55 -1.61 35.46
C SER A 877 14.02 -2.90 34.82
N GLY A 878 12.73 -3.20 34.99
CA GLY A 878 12.09 -4.42 34.50
C GLY A 878 11.72 -4.35 33.03
N ASP A 879 12.40 -5.13 32.19
CA ASP A 879 12.16 -5.17 30.74
C ASP A 879 11.70 -6.56 30.24
N THR A 880 11.64 -7.55 31.14
CA THR A 880 11.27 -8.92 30.80
C THR A 880 9.77 -9.12 30.96
N VAL A 881 9.08 -9.40 29.85
CA VAL A 881 7.65 -9.74 29.84
C VAL A 881 7.46 -11.25 30.10
N PRO A 882 6.51 -11.69 30.94
CA PRO A 882 5.61 -10.93 31.82
C PRO A 882 6.15 -10.78 33.27
N THR A 883 7.43 -11.08 33.51
CA THR A 883 7.96 -11.30 34.87
C THR A 883 8.33 -10.01 35.60
N THR A 884 8.89 -9.04 34.89
CA THR A 884 9.31 -7.73 35.43
C THR A 884 8.65 -6.56 34.70
N ARG A 885 7.89 -6.84 33.62
CA ARG A 885 7.03 -5.92 32.87
C ARG A 885 5.75 -6.63 32.44
N GLU A 886 4.60 -5.98 32.51
CA GLU A 886 3.33 -6.55 32.03
C GLU A 886 3.31 -6.70 30.48
N PRO A 887 2.61 -7.71 29.91
CA PRO A 887 2.47 -7.87 28.46
C PRO A 887 1.61 -6.75 27.86
N GLY A 888 1.59 -6.60 26.53
CA GLY A 888 0.73 -5.62 25.84
C GLY A 888 1.42 -4.31 25.42
N GLY A 889 2.70 -4.13 25.74
CA GLY A 889 3.48 -2.97 25.29
C GLY A 889 2.94 -1.64 25.83
N ASP A 890 3.04 -0.60 25.02
CA ASP A 890 2.55 0.75 25.32
C ASP A 890 1.01 0.76 25.37
N ARG A 891 0.45 1.09 26.53
CA ARG A 891 -1.00 1.17 26.73
C ARG A 891 -1.45 2.61 26.87
N SER A 892 -2.71 2.89 26.55
CA SER A 892 -3.28 4.22 26.73
C SER A 892 -4.77 4.20 27.06
N PHE A 893 -5.25 5.27 27.70
CA PHE A 893 -6.68 5.56 27.87
C PHE A 893 -6.92 7.07 27.87
N LEU A 894 -8.16 7.49 27.60
CA LEU A 894 -8.53 8.91 27.49
C LEU A 894 -9.36 9.34 28.72
N PRO A 895 -8.82 10.15 29.65
CA PRO A 895 -9.48 10.49 30.91
C PRO A 895 -10.86 11.14 30.77
N ILE A 896 -11.05 12.02 29.79
CA ILE A 896 -12.35 12.69 29.56
C ILE A 896 -13.47 11.70 29.23
N ASP A 897 -13.16 10.56 28.61
CA ASP A 897 -14.12 9.47 28.34
C ASP A 897 -14.16 8.44 29.47
N HIS A 898 -13.00 8.14 30.04
CA HIS A 898 -12.77 7.10 31.04
C HIS A 898 -11.93 7.65 32.19
N PRO A 899 -12.55 8.35 33.17
CA PRO A 899 -11.84 8.88 34.34
C PRO A 899 -11.23 7.77 35.19
N GLU A 900 -11.70 6.54 35.00
CA GLU A 900 -11.26 5.37 35.71
C GLU A 900 -11.11 4.17 34.75
N VAL A 901 -9.99 3.45 34.88
CA VAL A 901 -9.68 2.24 34.10
C VAL A 901 -9.13 1.12 34.99
N TRP A 902 -9.21 -0.12 34.50
CA TRP A 902 -8.74 -1.32 35.21
C TRP A 902 -7.81 -2.15 34.32
N ILE A 903 -6.75 -2.70 34.90
CA ILE A 903 -5.84 -3.65 34.27
C ILE A 903 -5.62 -4.87 35.18
N LYS A 904 -5.31 -6.02 34.58
CA LYS A 904 -5.03 -7.28 35.29
C LYS A 904 -3.64 -7.78 34.95
N GLN A 905 -2.99 -8.42 35.93
CA GLN A 905 -1.73 -9.12 35.72
C GLN A 905 -1.84 -10.15 34.59
N GLY A 906 -0.89 -10.12 33.66
CA GLY A 906 -0.79 -11.02 32.51
C GLY A 906 -1.80 -10.74 31.39
N ASP A 907 -2.66 -9.73 31.55
CA ASP A 907 -3.70 -9.38 30.58
C ASP A 907 -3.34 -8.08 29.85
N PRO A 908 -3.18 -8.10 28.51
CA PRO A 908 -2.86 -6.91 27.74
C PRO A 908 -4.00 -5.88 27.68
N VAL A 909 -5.24 -6.24 28.06
CA VAL A 909 -6.42 -5.39 27.91
C VAL A 909 -6.49 -4.29 28.98
N VAL A 910 -6.89 -3.09 28.56
CA VAL A 910 -7.33 -1.99 29.45
C VAL A 910 -8.85 -1.97 29.49
N TYR A 911 -9.43 -2.20 30.65
CA TYR A 911 -10.88 -2.22 30.85
C TYR A 911 -11.38 -0.84 31.29
N THR A 912 -12.52 -0.39 30.73
CA THR A 912 -13.17 0.89 31.06
C THR A 912 -14.30 0.72 32.10
N SER A 913 -14.43 -0.48 32.65
CA SER A 913 -15.32 -0.85 33.74
C SER A 913 -14.70 -2.01 34.52
N PRO A 914 -15.08 -2.25 35.79
CA PRO A 914 -14.53 -3.35 36.58
C PRO A 914 -14.66 -4.70 35.83
N PRO A 915 -13.55 -5.37 35.50
CA PRO A 915 -13.61 -6.66 34.83
C PRO A 915 -14.10 -7.75 35.80
N PRO A 916 -14.67 -8.87 35.29
CA PRO A 916 -15.11 -9.97 36.16
C PRO A 916 -13.94 -10.45 37.03
N THR A 917 -14.11 -10.46 38.34
CA THR A 917 -13.17 -11.07 39.28
C THR A 917 -13.41 -12.58 39.25
N GLY A 918 -12.65 -13.29 38.41
CA GLY A 918 -12.67 -14.76 38.35
C GLY A 918 -11.97 -15.37 39.55
#